data_AF-A0A1I7V1T7-F1
#
_entry.id   AF-A0A1I7V1T7-F1
#
_cell.length_a   1.000
_cell.length_b   1.000
_cell.length_c   1.000
_cell.angle_alpha   90.00
_cell.angle_beta   90.00
_cell.angle_gamma   90.00
#
_symmetry.space_group_name_H-M   'P 1'
#
loop_
_entity.id
_entity.type
_entity.pdbx_description
1 polymer ?
#
loop_
_entity_poly.entity_id
_entity_poly.type
_entity_poly.pdbx_seq_one_letter_code
_entity_poly.pdbx_strand_id
1 'polypeptide(L)'
;MNIFNNHPDFCITTNELQFFAENNIEFMEFWTELCDDLQRKDGEKACKFGDLSKMKSNCQHVIGDVLINSGNEEFAWKLENMTNVYGSLTVKNTQELENVSFLRNIRQVANIKLDKIPAAGTVTQKPKEEEKIVVTTQTDLFIIEDEYYEYGEYWLAGSEEKETNTGGDGEEEEANGAEPGTGGDEEESGSSLTTASTETTTIKSSGSFCIEGVVIRFNPNLKDDTALWNWEPGNPTIFDIQYNPLLNITDFCYLALHLLNFDVNIYGNLRDCECDTVRIEPESARYYSNCSKIMGGTYTAALKIMRVNQSTDLSGLLKLEEISGSLVIYDTKIENISFLENVVSFTNKDRWNYSRMYNEIDISNNPKLKRLGLGSLKAVVPVESMNIKTSVKFTNNHRDFCMTTSELQVFAENDVDFYARNDAKLCNDLYRKDGEKVCYFEDLSTMDSGCQHIIGNVLIDARNEQFAWKLGNLTHIYGSFVMEGTQELTDVSFLSNLRQVVTLKFDLSEKQLTNAFKNMKHLIGSLVVNGSHFKSGKFLAGLETINCDNTGFFQWTSNDNLSEIGLLNLSTVSCRVQISSNPKLKNLNLSKMIPTPLETANYTRIDVEISNNSPDLCITFQEMSNMIHDENVDIEVMPEKFCEMPSSNSTMCNASLLDSGCSLVQGDLMIGASNEENVEKLRSVKSVFGSLTIEGTNLTSIDFLDSLEVIMTLNQSAILVRFNENLVNVSFPNLKAADFIIPPVTVAGCTFESSLVDSVTLKYFPRNCSTVCVPSALYIGRETDPTEKQLTEMFKNMKHLIGSLIVTQSKYKSGRFLAGLETVDCYNSGYFQWTLNENMTEIGMPNLTTVSCRVLIKSNVNMIQLNLPNLILVESSAVNSSLIDVRIFNNSPDFCISILEMTHFMTHDYIDLYQVHGTYCEDFENSTVTFEKKACDLTYALWEPVHSGCVVVLGDILILPENEDYVGSLESVETIFGSLILFNTTLNDTDFLGNLKHIISLSEDYPALIIENNEELLNVTIPKLQKVLSPTPVSIIVNNNSPTLMKNPSYCYGIRDKVTDSDTWIVKFDEKDCEDVEKAAATTMAPEKPSNGGGSINLIFVLAFVLCL
;
A
#
# COMPACT_ATOMS: atom_id res chain seq x y z
N MET A 1 10.62 10.78 1.29
CA MET A 1 11.12 11.19 -0.04
C MET A 1 11.34 9.94 -0.88
N ASN A 2 11.25 10.04 -2.21
CA ASN A 2 11.46 8.94 -3.14
C ASN A 2 12.41 9.39 -4.24
N ILE A 3 13.47 8.62 -4.49
CA ILE A 3 14.47 8.82 -5.55
C ILE A 3 14.82 7.42 -6.06
N PHE A 4 14.02 6.84 -6.93
CA PHE A 4 14.13 5.43 -7.31
C PHE A 4 13.64 5.23 -8.73
N ASN A 5 14.27 4.31 -9.45
CA ASN A 5 14.63 4.51 -10.86
C ASN A 5 15.46 5.80 -10.92
N ASN A 6 16.74 5.78 -11.30
CA ASN A 6 17.53 6.99 -11.52
C ASN A 6 18.66 6.71 -12.51
N HIS A 7 18.99 7.68 -13.37
CA HIS A 7 19.86 7.49 -14.55
C HIS A 7 21.21 6.88 -14.16
N PRO A 8 21.89 6.10 -15.02
CA PRO A 8 23.19 5.52 -14.68
C PRO A 8 24.24 6.55 -14.25
N ASP A 9 24.17 7.78 -14.78
CA ASP A 9 25.00 8.92 -14.34
C ASP A 9 24.29 9.84 -13.31
N PHE A 10 23.02 9.61 -12.97
CA PHE A 10 22.38 10.31 -11.87
C PHE A 10 23.04 9.89 -10.56
N CYS A 11 23.73 10.84 -9.99
CA CYS A 11 24.43 10.69 -8.75
C CYS A 11 24.03 11.82 -7.81
N ILE A 12 23.94 11.50 -6.52
CA ILE A 12 23.79 12.53 -5.49
C ILE A 12 25.19 12.89 -5.00
N THR A 13 25.46 14.19 -4.82
CA THR A 13 26.72 14.66 -4.25
C THR A 13 26.79 14.40 -2.75
N THR A 14 28.00 14.34 -2.20
CA THR A 14 28.19 14.29 -0.74
C THR A 14 27.63 15.52 -0.02
N ASN A 15 27.51 16.67 -0.71
CA ASN A 15 26.87 17.87 -0.18
C ASN A 15 25.35 17.68 -0.01
N GLU A 16 24.67 17.11 -0.99
CA GLU A 16 23.22 16.85 -0.94
C GLU A 16 22.88 15.75 0.06
N LEU A 17 23.64 14.64 0.10
CA LEU A 17 23.46 13.59 1.10
C LEU A 17 23.66 14.06 2.54
N GLN A 18 24.60 14.99 2.77
CA GLN A 18 24.75 15.64 4.08
C GLN A 18 23.51 16.49 4.40
N PHE A 19 23.06 17.32 3.46
CA PHE A 19 21.87 18.16 3.66
C PHE A 19 20.63 17.32 4.01
N PHE A 20 20.36 16.23 3.27
CA PHE A 20 19.22 15.36 3.54
C PHE A 20 19.28 14.74 4.95
N ALA A 21 20.46 14.32 5.39
CA ALA A 21 20.64 13.70 6.71
C ALA A 21 20.64 14.70 7.87
N GLU A 22 21.23 15.88 7.70
CA GLU A 22 21.17 16.94 8.72
C GLU A 22 19.72 17.36 9.00
N ASN A 23 18.87 17.36 7.96
CA ASN A 23 17.45 17.70 8.02
C ASN A 23 16.49 16.50 8.28
N ASN A 24 17.00 15.32 8.65
CA ASN A 24 16.18 14.11 8.92
C ASN A 24 15.20 13.72 7.78
N ILE A 25 15.62 13.83 6.51
CA ILE A 25 14.77 13.43 5.38
C ILE A 25 14.79 11.90 5.24
N GLU A 26 13.63 11.28 5.49
CA GLU A 26 13.41 9.84 5.28
C GLU A 26 13.22 9.49 3.81
N PHE A 27 13.68 8.31 3.39
CA PHE A 27 13.52 7.79 2.04
C PHE A 27 12.75 6.47 2.04
N MET A 28 11.63 6.39 1.29
CA MET A 28 10.81 5.17 1.20
C MET A 28 11.32 4.26 0.07
N GLU A 29 11.71 4.83 -1.08
CA GLU A 29 12.45 4.15 -2.16
C GLU A 29 13.65 5.02 -2.58
N PHE A 30 14.87 4.43 -2.68
CA PHE A 30 16.13 5.15 -2.90
C PHE A 30 17.18 4.36 -3.71
N TRP A 31 17.33 4.64 -5.01
CA TRP A 31 18.34 4.10 -5.92
C TRP A 31 19.13 5.26 -6.55
N THR A 32 20.45 5.33 -6.35
CA THR A 32 21.33 6.38 -6.93
C THR A 32 22.81 6.04 -6.70
N GLU A 33 23.71 6.53 -7.55
CA GLU A 33 25.16 6.51 -7.30
C GLU A 33 25.64 7.75 -6.50
N LEU A 34 26.89 7.71 -6.03
CA LEU A 34 27.57 8.86 -5.40
C LEU A 34 28.47 9.55 -6.42
N CYS A 35 28.31 10.86 -6.59
CA CYS A 35 29.07 11.61 -7.60
C CYS A 35 30.60 11.52 -7.36
N ASP A 36 31.39 11.81 -8.40
CA ASP A 36 32.83 12.02 -8.23
C ASP A 36 33.17 13.43 -7.69
N ASP A 37 32.41 13.90 -6.71
CA ASP A 37 32.48 15.24 -6.10
C ASP A 37 33.61 15.35 -5.06
N LEU A 38 34.77 14.75 -5.34
CA LEU A 38 35.96 14.76 -4.48
C LEU A 38 36.50 16.17 -4.16
N GLN A 39 35.98 17.21 -4.81
CA GLN A 39 36.25 18.63 -4.56
C GLN A 39 34.93 19.35 -4.27
N ARG A 40 34.52 19.35 -2.99
CA ARG A 40 33.26 19.96 -2.54
C ARG A 40 33.31 21.49 -2.61
N LYS A 41 32.15 22.10 -2.82
CA LYS A 41 32.00 23.56 -3.01
C LYS A 41 32.17 24.37 -1.71
N ASP A 42 32.03 23.73 -0.56
CA ASP A 42 32.23 24.31 0.79
C ASP A 42 33.70 24.33 1.25
N GLY A 43 34.59 23.62 0.54
CA GLY A 43 36.01 23.49 0.90
C GLY A 43 36.33 22.32 1.84
N GLU A 44 35.34 21.53 2.26
CA GLU A 44 35.56 20.24 2.92
C GLU A 44 36.00 19.20 1.89
N LYS A 45 36.62 18.10 2.36
CA LYS A 45 37.29 17.15 1.46
C LYS A 45 36.64 15.78 1.47
N ALA A 46 36.06 15.41 0.34
CA ALA A 46 35.60 14.06 0.06
C ALA A 46 36.73 13.16 -0.47
N CYS A 47 36.69 11.89 -0.09
CA CYS A 47 37.63 10.85 -0.48
C CYS A 47 36.91 9.51 -0.67
N LYS A 48 37.16 8.82 -1.78
CA LYS A 48 36.73 7.43 -1.95
C LYS A 48 37.56 6.50 -1.07
N PHE A 49 36.91 5.61 -0.33
CA PHE A 49 37.56 4.57 0.47
C PHE A 49 38.19 3.50 -0.44
N GLY A 50 39.21 2.82 0.07
CA GLY A 50 39.96 1.82 -0.69
C GLY A 50 41.21 1.40 0.08
N ASP A 51 42.38 1.52 -0.54
CA ASP A 51 43.64 1.25 0.14
C ASP A 51 44.00 2.39 1.11
N LEU A 52 43.69 2.17 2.40
CA LEU A 52 43.95 3.11 3.49
C LEU A 52 45.44 3.51 3.60
N SER A 53 46.38 2.64 3.19
CA SER A 53 47.82 2.99 3.15
C SER A 53 48.12 4.12 2.16
N LYS A 54 47.31 4.24 1.09
CA LYS A 54 47.42 5.27 0.04
C LYS A 54 46.48 6.46 0.24
N MET A 55 45.47 6.34 1.08
CA MET A 55 44.52 7.42 1.41
C MET A 55 45.22 8.63 2.07
N LYS A 56 44.69 9.84 1.84
CA LYS A 56 45.17 11.10 2.44
C LYS A 56 44.56 11.28 3.83
N SER A 57 45.30 11.81 4.80
CA SER A 57 44.88 11.90 6.21
C SER A 57 43.99 13.09 6.58
N ASN A 58 43.44 13.81 5.59
CA ASN A 58 42.67 15.04 5.79
C ASN A 58 41.32 15.01 5.06
N CYS A 59 40.73 13.82 4.94
CA CYS A 59 39.40 13.61 4.37
C CYS A 59 38.36 13.78 5.49
N GLN A 60 37.37 14.67 5.28
CA GLN A 60 36.20 14.81 6.14
C GLN A 60 35.09 13.86 5.71
N HIS A 61 34.87 13.72 4.41
CA HIS A 61 33.83 12.86 3.86
C HIS A 61 34.45 11.62 3.22
N VAL A 62 33.88 10.45 3.50
CA VAL A 62 34.36 9.17 2.97
C VAL A 62 33.23 8.43 2.25
N ILE A 63 33.49 8.09 0.99
CA ILE A 63 32.57 7.42 0.07
C ILE A 63 32.98 5.94 -0.05
N GLY A 64 32.05 5.03 0.23
CA GLY A 64 32.24 3.58 0.15
C GLY A 64 32.52 2.90 1.50
N ASP A 65 32.45 1.57 1.51
CA ASP A 65 32.55 0.73 2.71
C ASP A 65 33.90 0.84 3.43
N VAL A 66 33.88 1.45 4.62
CA VAL A 66 35.05 1.63 5.47
C VAL A 66 35.37 0.31 6.17
N LEU A 67 36.35 -0.42 5.63
CA LEU A 67 36.84 -1.69 6.18
C LEU A 67 38.22 -1.55 6.84
N ILE A 68 38.27 -1.69 8.16
CA ILE A 68 39.53 -1.84 8.93
C ILE A 68 39.76 -3.32 9.27
N ASN A 69 40.98 -3.79 9.02
CA ASN A 69 41.43 -5.16 9.31
C ASN A 69 42.97 -5.21 9.49
N SER A 70 43.51 -6.39 9.82
CA SER A 70 44.95 -6.60 10.03
C SER A 70 45.87 -6.26 8.85
N GLY A 71 45.35 -6.12 7.63
CA GLY A 71 46.10 -5.65 6.47
C GLY A 71 46.22 -4.13 6.36
N ASN A 72 45.49 -3.34 7.16
CA ASN A 72 45.48 -1.88 7.04
C ASN A 72 45.35 -1.09 8.37
N GLU A 73 45.21 -1.76 9.51
CA GLU A 73 44.98 -1.16 10.83
C GLU A 73 46.01 -0.12 11.27
N GLU A 74 47.29 -0.26 10.88
CA GLU A 74 48.36 0.71 11.18
C GLU A 74 48.10 2.11 10.57
N PHE A 75 47.18 2.19 9.60
CA PHE A 75 46.79 3.44 8.93
C PHE A 75 45.45 4.01 9.42
N ALA A 76 44.81 3.41 10.44
CA ALA A 76 43.50 3.85 10.95
C ALA A 76 43.47 5.33 11.40
N TRP A 77 44.58 5.84 11.93
CA TRP A 77 44.76 7.25 12.33
C TRP A 77 44.44 8.25 11.20
N LYS A 78 44.53 7.85 9.93
CA LYS A 78 44.20 8.72 8.80
C LYS A 78 42.71 9.08 8.72
N LEU A 79 41.85 8.34 9.41
CA LEU A 79 40.42 8.58 9.49
C LEU A 79 40.03 9.52 10.64
N GLU A 80 40.97 9.99 11.46
CA GLU A 80 40.68 10.89 12.60
C GLU A 80 39.96 12.18 12.21
N ASN A 81 40.13 12.68 10.98
CA ASN A 81 39.46 13.88 10.49
C ASN A 81 38.09 13.63 9.84
N MET A 82 37.63 12.38 9.81
CA MET A 82 36.39 11.96 9.14
C MET A 82 35.16 12.35 9.94
N THR A 83 34.22 13.03 9.30
CA THR A 83 32.92 13.47 9.83
C THR A 83 31.75 12.73 9.20
N ASN A 84 31.83 12.29 7.94
CA ASN A 84 30.69 11.65 7.27
C ASN A 84 31.17 10.42 6.49
N VAL A 85 30.45 9.30 6.65
CA VAL A 85 30.62 8.06 5.87
C VAL A 85 29.36 7.81 5.07
N TYR A 86 29.51 7.61 3.75
CA TYR A 86 28.43 7.18 2.86
C TYR A 86 28.76 5.76 2.35
N GLY A 87 28.21 4.76 3.04
CA GLY A 87 28.57 3.34 2.96
C GLY A 87 28.50 2.69 4.35
N SER A 88 28.95 1.44 4.46
CA SER A 88 29.03 0.75 5.76
C SER A 88 30.33 1.04 6.53
N LEU A 89 30.31 0.84 7.85
CA LEU A 89 31.49 0.89 8.71
C LEU A 89 31.75 -0.47 9.35
N THR A 90 32.87 -1.09 9.01
CA THR A 90 33.29 -2.42 9.49
C THR A 90 34.71 -2.38 10.07
N VAL A 91 34.87 -2.78 11.33
CA VAL A 91 36.18 -3.07 11.95
C VAL A 91 36.24 -4.57 12.25
N LYS A 92 37.03 -5.34 11.50
CA LYS A 92 37.11 -6.80 11.70
C LYS A 92 38.47 -7.42 11.47
N ASN A 93 38.78 -8.47 12.25
CA ASN A 93 40.01 -9.27 12.12
C ASN A 93 41.29 -8.41 12.17
N THR A 94 41.35 -7.44 13.08
CA THR A 94 42.57 -6.70 13.44
C THR A 94 43.58 -7.61 14.15
N GLN A 95 44.83 -7.17 14.29
CA GLN A 95 45.86 -7.86 15.08
C GLN A 95 46.58 -6.93 16.08
N GLU A 96 46.63 -5.62 15.84
CA GLU A 96 47.32 -4.64 16.69
C GLU A 96 46.42 -3.48 17.17
N LEU A 97 45.25 -3.28 16.56
CA LEU A 97 44.33 -2.19 16.91
C LEU A 97 43.76 -2.32 18.33
N GLU A 98 44.13 -1.39 19.22
CA GLU A 98 43.71 -1.39 20.63
C GLU A 98 42.45 -0.56 20.94
N ASN A 99 42.10 0.42 20.09
CA ASN A 99 40.96 1.32 20.30
C ASN A 99 40.35 1.78 18.96
N VAL A 100 39.12 2.28 19.00
CA VAL A 100 38.44 2.90 17.85
C VAL A 100 38.33 4.43 17.96
N SER A 101 39.27 5.09 18.65
CA SER A 101 39.22 6.54 18.91
C SER A 101 39.18 7.42 17.66
N PHE A 102 39.69 6.93 16.52
CA PHE A 102 39.61 7.58 15.22
C PHE A 102 38.17 7.76 14.70
N LEU A 103 37.17 7.04 15.25
CA LEU A 103 35.76 7.22 14.93
C LEU A 103 35.10 8.43 15.63
N ARG A 104 35.79 9.06 16.59
CA ARG A 104 35.20 10.07 17.51
C ARG A 104 34.62 11.31 16.82
N ASN A 105 35.14 11.69 15.66
CA ASN A 105 34.72 12.88 14.92
C ASN A 105 33.62 12.62 13.89
N ILE A 106 33.25 11.34 13.67
CA ILE A 106 32.16 10.97 12.76
C ILE A 106 30.88 11.58 13.31
N ARG A 107 30.22 12.42 12.51
CA ARG A 107 28.88 12.99 12.73
C ARG A 107 27.80 12.17 12.05
N GLN A 108 28.13 11.40 11.02
CA GLN A 108 27.16 10.66 10.23
C GLN A 108 27.72 9.38 9.60
N VAL A 109 26.93 8.32 9.66
CA VAL A 109 27.06 7.14 8.78
C VAL A 109 25.74 6.92 8.06
N ALA A 110 25.76 6.97 6.73
CA ALA A 110 24.63 6.67 5.87
C ALA A 110 24.94 5.45 5.02
N ASN A 111 24.36 4.30 5.38
CA ASN A 111 24.49 3.07 4.62
C ASN A 111 23.55 3.12 3.41
N ILE A 112 24.06 3.64 2.30
CA ILE A 112 23.44 3.57 0.98
C ILE A 112 23.99 2.30 0.32
N LYS A 113 23.13 1.32 0.05
CA LYS A 113 23.52 0.14 -0.74
C LYS A 113 23.79 0.54 -2.19
N LEU A 114 25.06 0.83 -2.47
CA LEU A 114 25.59 1.03 -3.81
C LEU A 114 25.91 -0.35 -4.41
N ASP A 115 24.88 -1.09 -4.80
CA ASP A 115 25.03 -2.44 -5.37
C ASP A 115 25.68 -2.39 -6.76
N LYS A 116 27.02 -2.43 -6.79
CA LYS A 116 27.80 -2.52 -8.02
C LYS A 116 27.66 -3.88 -8.70
N ILE A 117 27.06 -3.89 -9.89
CA ILE A 117 27.14 -5.02 -10.82
C ILE A 117 28.57 -5.07 -11.43
N PRO A 118 29.29 -6.20 -11.35
CA PRO A 118 30.62 -6.32 -11.98
C PRO A 118 30.54 -6.45 -13.50
N ALA A 119 31.32 -5.64 -14.22
CA ALA A 119 31.43 -5.74 -15.68
C ALA A 119 31.95 -7.11 -16.17
N ALA A 120 31.36 -7.61 -17.26
CA ALA A 120 31.66 -8.91 -17.84
C ALA A 120 33.08 -9.03 -18.42
N GLY A 121 33.77 -10.17 -18.19
CA GLY A 121 35.18 -10.34 -18.55
C GLY A 121 35.61 -11.79 -18.83
N THR A 122 35.10 -12.39 -19.90
CA THR A 122 35.65 -13.56 -20.64
C THR A 122 36.12 -14.82 -19.87
N VAL A 123 35.37 -15.91 -20.01
CA VAL A 123 35.79 -17.29 -19.64
C VAL A 123 36.61 -17.94 -20.75
N THR A 124 37.80 -18.48 -20.44
CA THR A 124 38.35 -19.65 -21.18
C THR A 124 39.19 -20.60 -20.30
N GLN A 125 38.62 -21.74 -19.89
CA GLN A 125 39.03 -23.12 -20.27
C GLN A 125 38.46 -24.20 -19.32
N LYS A 126 38.32 -25.43 -19.85
CA LYS A 126 37.59 -26.57 -19.26
C LYS A 126 38.47 -27.47 -18.35
N PRO A 127 37.88 -28.43 -17.60
CA PRO A 127 38.39 -28.85 -16.28
C PRO A 127 39.20 -30.16 -16.27
N LYS A 128 39.71 -30.49 -15.07
CA LYS A 128 39.98 -31.87 -14.63
C LYS A 128 39.45 -32.10 -13.20
N GLU A 129 39.02 -33.33 -12.95
CA GLU A 129 38.57 -33.88 -11.65
C GLU A 129 39.73 -33.86 -10.62
N GLU A 130 39.58 -33.97 -9.30
CA GLU A 130 38.51 -34.43 -8.37
C GLU A 130 38.41 -33.36 -7.22
N GLU A 131 37.46 -33.27 -6.28
CA GLU A 131 36.69 -34.25 -5.49
C GLU A 131 35.45 -33.56 -4.84
N LYS A 132 34.62 -34.29 -4.06
CA LYS A 132 33.27 -33.87 -3.61
C LYS A 132 33.24 -32.78 -2.51
N ILE A 133 32.23 -31.90 -2.58
CA ILE A 133 31.25 -31.60 -1.50
C ILE A 133 30.00 -30.96 -2.16
N VAL A 134 28.80 -31.27 -1.65
CA VAL A 134 27.53 -30.67 -2.09
C VAL A 134 27.12 -29.59 -1.10
N VAL A 135 26.91 -28.36 -1.59
CA VAL A 135 26.26 -27.28 -0.84
C VAL A 135 25.23 -26.61 -1.75
N THR A 136 23.96 -26.69 -1.37
CA THR A 136 22.86 -25.91 -1.94
C THR A 136 22.51 -24.79 -0.95
N THR A 137 22.95 -23.57 -1.23
CA THR A 137 22.50 -22.37 -0.51
C THR A 137 21.37 -21.72 -1.30
N GLN A 138 20.17 -21.76 -0.73
CA GLN A 138 19.06 -20.90 -1.10
C GLN A 138 18.83 -19.98 0.10
N THR A 139 19.10 -18.69 -0.10
CA THR A 139 18.94 -17.63 0.90
C THR A 139 17.81 -16.73 0.45
N ASP A 140 16.61 -17.02 0.96
CA ASP A 140 15.43 -16.20 0.70
C ASP A 140 15.41 -15.04 1.72
N LEU A 141 15.49 -13.80 1.23
CA LEU A 141 15.31 -12.59 2.04
C LEU A 141 13.80 -12.31 2.14
N PHE A 142 13.25 -12.20 3.35
CA PHE A 142 11.87 -11.77 3.56
C PHE A 142 11.84 -10.38 4.20
N ILE A 143 11.10 -9.47 3.56
CA ILE A 143 10.78 -8.14 4.08
C ILE A 143 9.52 -8.25 4.96
N ILE A 144 9.44 -7.39 5.99
CA ILE A 144 8.37 -7.36 6.99
C ILE A 144 7.10 -6.73 6.38
N GLU A 145 5.94 -7.22 6.80
CA GLU A 145 4.63 -6.66 6.41
C GLU A 145 4.34 -5.36 7.19
N ASP A 146 4.31 -4.21 6.50
CA ASP A 146 3.70 -2.98 7.01
C ASP A 146 2.32 -2.77 6.37
N GLU A 147 1.25 -2.86 7.17
CA GLU A 147 -0.11 -2.48 6.78
C GLU A 147 -0.25 -0.95 6.90
N TYR A 148 -0.24 -0.23 5.77
CA TYR A 148 -0.54 1.20 5.74
C TYR A 148 -2.02 1.47 6.07
N TYR A 149 -2.27 2.04 7.25
CA TYR A 149 -3.53 2.68 7.61
C TYR A 149 -3.47 4.19 7.30
N GLU A 150 -4.57 4.74 6.78
CA GLU A 150 -4.70 6.18 6.52
C GLU A 150 -4.60 7.02 7.79
N TYR A 151 -4.05 8.24 7.65
CA TYR A 151 -3.93 9.21 8.74
C TYR A 151 -5.31 9.73 9.18
N GLY A 152 -5.73 9.36 10.39
CA GLY A 152 -6.79 10.04 11.12
C GLY A 152 -6.23 11.12 12.05
N GLU A 153 -6.39 12.40 11.70
CA GLU A 153 -5.97 13.50 12.59
C GLU A 153 -6.87 13.60 13.83
N TYR A 154 -6.24 13.59 15.01
CA TYR A 154 -6.87 13.98 16.27
C TYR A 154 -6.66 15.47 16.52
N TRP A 155 -7.74 16.27 16.47
CA TRP A 155 -7.70 17.65 16.96
C TRP A 155 -8.39 17.84 18.31
N LEU A 156 -7.57 18.33 19.24
CA LEU A 156 -7.80 19.02 20.50
C LEU A 156 -9.24 19.48 20.81
N ALA A 157 -9.67 19.18 22.03
CA ALA A 157 -10.87 19.75 22.62
C ALA A 157 -10.71 21.28 22.83
N GLY A 158 -11.39 22.07 21.98
CA GLY A 158 -11.64 23.49 22.22
C GLY A 158 -12.86 23.67 23.12
N SER A 159 -12.67 24.35 24.25
CA SER A 159 -13.74 24.70 25.20
C SER A 159 -14.63 25.82 24.68
N GLU A 160 -15.95 25.66 24.70
CA GLU A 160 -16.88 26.80 24.58
C GLU A 160 -16.91 27.64 25.87
N GLU A 161 -17.01 28.95 25.67
CA GLU A 161 -17.02 29.96 26.72
C GLU A 161 -18.36 30.00 27.49
N LYS A 162 -18.27 30.27 28.79
CA LYS A 162 -19.24 31.14 29.45
C LYS A 162 -18.52 32.19 30.29
N GLU A 163 -18.60 33.44 29.84
CA GLU A 163 -18.23 34.60 30.62
C GLU A 163 -18.96 34.62 31.98
N THR A 164 -18.28 35.01 33.05
CA THR A 164 -18.72 36.17 33.84
C THR A 164 -17.60 36.71 34.72
N ASN A 165 -17.53 38.04 34.80
CA ASN A 165 -16.49 38.81 35.49
C ASN A 165 -16.43 38.60 37.01
N THR A 166 -15.22 38.86 37.53
CA THR A 166 -14.76 39.37 38.85
C THR A 166 -13.74 38.41 39.51
N GLY A 167 -12.56 38.81 39.97
CA GLY A 167 -11.93 40.14 40.04
C GLY A 167 -11.36 40.40 41.45
N GLY A 168 -10.04 40.65 41.56
CA GLY A 168 -9.39 41.23 42.75
C GLY A 168 -8.59 40.27 43.66
N ASP A 169 -7.26 40.42 43.59
CA ASP A 169 -6.30 40.74 44.67
C ASP A 169 -6.09 39.84 45.93
N GLY A 170 -4.82 39.81 46.37
CA GLY A 170 -4.32 39.30 47.66
C GLY A 170 -3.42 38.05 47.52
N GLU A 171 -2.09 38.10 47.68
CA GLU A 171 -1.32 38.24 48.94
C GLU A 171 -1.55 37.05 49.91
N GLU A 172 -0.56 36.41 50.56
CA GLU A 172 0.88 36.67 50.67
C GLU A 172 1.65 35.43 51.23
N GLU A 173 2.97 35.52 51.22
CA GLU A 173 3.97 34.89 52.11
C GLU A 173 4.20 33.36 52.23
N GLU A 174 5.49 33.07 52.02
CA GLU A 174 6.29 31.91 52.41
C GLU A 174 6.34 31.65 53.94
N ALA A 175 6.79 30.46 54.33
CA ALA A 175 8.11 30.26 54.98
C ALA A 175 8.15 29.27 56.19
N ASN A 176 9.23 28.48 56.21
CA ASN A 176 9.88 27.82 57.36
C ASN A 176 9.08 26.71 58.12
N GLY A 177 9.64 25.56 58.50
CA GLY A 177 11.03 25.06 58.43
C GLY A 177 11.60 24.75 59.82
N ALA A 178 11.93 23.49 60.11
CA ALA A 178 12.90 23.08 61.16
C ALA A 178 13.19 21.56 61.15
N GLU A 179 14.48 21.25 61.01
CA GLU A 179 15.18 19.97 61.26
C GLU A 179 15.40 19.73 62.80
N PRO A 180 16.18 18.74 63.35
CA PRO A 180 17.37 18.05 62.78
C PRO A 180 17.69 16.57 63.16
N GLY A 181 18.59 15.95 62.36
CA GLY A 181 19.68 15.03 62.78
C GLY A 181 19.34 13.57 63.13
N THR A 182 20.20 12.55 62.94
CA THR A 182 21.59 12.37 62.39
C THR A 182 21.76 10.88 62.05
N GLY A 183 22.71 10.36 61.26
CA GLY A 183 23.89 10.91 60.54
C GLY A 183 25.00 9.83 60.43
N GLY A 184 25.80 9.83 59.35
CA GLY A 184 26.89 8.85 59.07
C GLY A 184 26.79 8.29 57.63
N ASP A 185 27.53 8.76 56.62
CA ASP A 185 29.00 8.59 56.36
C ASP A 185 29.31 7.19 55.78
N GLU A 186 30.11 6.90 54.75
CA GLU A 186 31.03 7.56 53.78
C GLU A 186 30.90 6.76 52.44
N GLU A 187 31.20 7.19 51.20
CA GLU A 187 31.68 8.45 50.57
C GLU A 187 31.28 8.42 49.07
N GLU A 188 31.11 9.57 48.37
CA GLU A 188 31.25 9.64 46.90
C GLU A 188 31.89 10.99 46.49
N SER A 189 33.03 10.93 45.80
CA SER A 189 33.85 12.11 45.48
C SER A 189 33.60 12.59 44.06
N GLY A 190 32.86 13.69 43.92
CA GLY A 190 32.66 14.32 42.62
C GLY A 190 33.93 14.98 42.07
N SER A 191 34.14 14.91 40.76
CA SER A 191 34.94 15.90 40.05
C SER A 191 34.09 16.59 38.99
N SER A 192 33.86 17.89 39.23
CA SER A 192 33.18 18.82 38.33
C SER A 192 33.79 18.78 36.93
N LEU A 193 32.94 18.60 35.90
CA LEU A 193 33.23 19.07 34.56
C LEU A 193 32.44 20.35 34.32
N THR A 194 33.20 21.44 34.23
CA THR A 194 32.74 22.81 34.05
C THR A 194 31.89 22.98 32.81
N THR A 195 30.83 23.79 32.92
CA THR A 195 30.08 24.32 31.78
C THR A 195 30.98 25.13 30.85
N ALA A 196 31.49 24.47 29.81
CA ALA A 196 31.84 25.11 28.56
C ALA A 196 30.64 24.90 27.61
N SER A 197 30.12 25.98 27.04
CA SER A 197 29.16 25.91 25.94
C SER A 197 29.88 25.48 24.66
N THR A 198 30.20 24.19 24.56
CA THR A 198 30.44 23.53 23.27
C THR A 198 29.10 23.04 22.76
N GLU A 199 28.70 23.48 21.57
CA GLU A 199 27.61 22.86 20.83
C GLU A 199 27.95 21.37 20.64
N THR A 200 27.26 20.50 21.37
CA THR A 200 27.37 19.06 21.19
C THR A 200 26.62 18.70 19.92
N THR A 201 27.33 18.70 18.78
CA THR A 201 26.82 18.12 17.54
C THR A 201 26.57 16.63 17.76
N THR A 202 25.31 16.24 17.95
CA THR A 202 24.86 14.86 18.03
C THR A 202 25.22 14.11 16.76
N ILE A 203 25.75 12.90 16.89
CA ILE A 203 26.20 12.06 15.77
C ILE A 203 25.01 11.23 15.29
N LYS A 204 24.48 11.50 14.08
CA LYS A 204 23.30 10.83 13.53
C LYS A 204 23.68 9.71 12.54
N SER A 205 23.35 8.45 12.81
CA SER A 205 23.40 7.41 11.74
C SER A 205 22.06 7.33 11.01
N SER A 206 22.04 7.69 9.73
CA SER A 206 20.82 7.77 8.90
C SER A 206 20.90 6.82 7.69
N GLY A 207 20.31 5.63 7.81
CA GLY A 207 20.10 4.72 6.68
C GLY A 207 18.62 4.34 6.58
N SER A 208 18.01 4.35 5.39
CA SER A 208 16.58 3.99 5.27
C SER A 208 16.33 2.48 5.20
N PHE A 209 17.37 1.65 5.00
CA PHE A 209 17.27 0.19 5.07
C PHE A 209 18.54 -0.44 5.70
N CYS A 210 18.55 -0.67 7.03
CA CYS A 210 19.67 -1.29 7.74
C CYS A 210 19.28 -2.53 8.55
N ILE A 211 19.74 -3.71 8.12
CA ILE A 211 19.80 -4.93 8.96
C ILE A 211 21.16 -5.04 9.66
N GLU A 212 22.20 -4.35 9.19
CA GLU A 212 23.51 -4.21 9.86
C GLU A 212 24.04 -2.79 9.62
N GLY A 213 24.09 -1.93 10.65
CA GLY A 213 24.52 -0.53 10.52
C GLY A 213 25.99 -0.27 10.87
N VAL A 214 26.48 -0.93 11.92
CA VAL A 214 27.88 -0.86 12.38
C VAL A 214 28.33 -2.26 12.78
N VAL A 215 29.50 -2.70 12.30
CA VAL A 215 30.00 -4.07 12.52
C VAL A 215 31.42 -4.03 13.10
N ILE A 216 31.58 -4.43 14.36
CA ILE A 216 32.88 -4.49 15.07
C ILE A 216 33.09 -5.91 15.58
N ARG A 217 33.89 -6.73 14.88
CA ARG A 217 34.02 -8.15 15.24
C ARG A 217 35.37 -8.82 15.01
N PHE A 218 35.70 -9.79 15.86
CA PHE A 218 36.94 -10.58 15.81
C PHE A 218 38.22 -9.73 15.97
N ASN A 219 38.18 -8.68 16.81
CA ASN A 219 39.32 -7.80 17.05
C ASN A 219 39.99 -8.17 18.39
N PRO A 220 41.10 -8.95 18.39
CA PRO A 220 41.65 -9.61 19.57
C PRO A 220 42.30 -8.66 20.59
N ASN A 221 42.74 -7.47 20.14
CA ASN A 221 43.42 -6.49 20.98
C ASN A 221 42.59 -5.23 21.31
N LEU A 222 41.39 -5.10 20.73
CA LEU A 222 40.49 -3.97 20.92
C LEU A 222 39.94 -3.92 22.36
N LYS A 223 40.06 -2.77 23.02
CA LYS A 223 39.78 -2.56 24.46
C LYS A 223 38.82 -1.41 24.77
N ASP A 224 38.76 -0.41 23.89
CA ASP A 224 38.13 0.89 24.12
C ASP A 224 37.07 1.18 23.04
N ASP A 225 35.83 1.38 23.50
CA ASP A 225 34.60 1.64 22.76
C ASP A 225 34.12 3.10 22.84
N THR A 226 34.79 3.98 23.60
CA THR A 226 34.29 5.31 23.99
C THR A 226 33.90 6.22 22.82
N ALA A 227 34.42 5.97 21.61
CA ALA A 227 34.03 6.69 20.40
C ALA A 227 32.59 6.42 19.95
N LEU A 228 31.97 5.32 20.38
CA LEU A 228 30.59 4.93 20.05
C LEU A 228 29.54 5.61 20.94
N TRP A 229 29.92 6.14 22.10
CA TRP A 229 28.99 6.61 23.14
C TRP A 229 28.15 7.83 22.76
N ASN A 230 28.53 8.55 21.70
CA ASN A 230 27.83 9.77 21.25
C ASN A 230 26.97 9.56 19.99
N TRP A 231 26.81 8.31 19.54
CA TRP A 231 26.08 7.95 18.32
C TRP A 231 24.58 7.77 18.61
N GLU A 232 23.73 8.27 17.73
CA GLU A 232 22.27 8.10 17.78
C GLU A 232 21.73 7.76 16.39
N PRO A 233 20.98 6.66 16.21
CA PRO A 233 20.41 6.29 14.92
C PRO A 233 19.13 7.08 14.62
N GLY A 234 19.07 7.65 13.42
CA GLY A 234 17.87 8.31 12.90
C GLY A 234 16.75 7.32 12.54
N ASN A 235 17.09 6.07 12.20
CA ASN A 235 16.16 4.99 11.81
C ASN A 235 16.54 3.66 12.50
N PRO A 236 15.60 2.72 12.72
CA PRO A 236 15.87 1.43 13.36
C PRO A 236 17.10 0.71 12.78
N THR A 237 18.14 0.54 13.59
CA THR A 237 19.47 0.08 13.13
C THR A 237 20.09 -0.92 14.10
N ILE A 238 20.54 -2.07 13.57
CA ILE A 238 21.26 -3.10 14.36
C ILE A 238 22.76 -2.77 14.42
N PHE A 239 23.31 -2.70 15.65
CA PHE A 239 24.75 -2.66 15.93
C PHE A 239 25.28 -4.07 16.25
N ASP A 240 26.23 -4.57 15.45
CA ASP A 240 26.82 -5.90 15.60
C ASP A 240 28.23 -5.80 16.21
N ILE A 241 28.39 -6.15 17.49
CA ILE A 241 29.66 -6.04 18.22
C ILE A 241 29.99 -7.38 18.87
N GLN A 242 30.81 -8.19 18.20
CA GLN A 242 30.99 -9.61 18.54
C GLN A 242 32.44 -10.07 18.61
N TYR A 243 32.74 -11.02 19.50
CA TYR A 243 34.04 -11.70 19.51
C TYR A 243 35.27 -10.78 19.64
N ASN A 244 35.18 -9.67 20.39
CA ASN A 244 36.32 -8.79 20.68
C ASN A 244 36.79 -9.04 22.14
N PRO A 245 37.68 -10.03 22.39
CA PRO A 245 37.89 -10.64 23.72
C PRO A 245 38.52 -9.74 24.79
N LEU A 246 38.96 -8.52 24.45
CA LEU A 246 39.45 -7.52 25.40
C LEU A 246 38.54 -6.28 25.52
N LEU A 247 37.44 -6.22 24.75
CA LEU A 247 36.53 -5.07 24.70
C LEU A 247 35.47 -5.16 25.78
N ASN A 248 35.37 -4.13 26.62
CA ASN A 248 34.26 -3.94 27.56
C ASN A 248 33.24 -3.00 26.91
N ILE A 249 32.02 -3.48 26.63
CA ILE A 249 30.97 -2.70 25.93
C ILE A 249 29.82 -2.27 26.85
N THR A 250 29.92 -2.53 28.16
CA THR A 250 28.82 -2.33 29.13
C THR A 250 28.29 -0.89 29.17
N ASP A 251 29.15 0.12 29.03
CA ASP A 251 28.75 1.52 29.06
C ASP A 251 27.96 1.92 27.79
N PHE A 252 28.35 1.41 26.63
CA PHE A 252 27.57 1.54 25.39
C PHE A 252 26.21 0.83 25.47
N CYS A 253 26.13 -0.34 26.11
CA CYS A 253 24.86 -1.03 26.32
C CYS A 253 23.85 -0.17 27.10
N TYR A 254 24.29 0.52 28.15
CA TYR A 254 23.41 1.43 28.91
C TYR A 254 22.81 2.53 28.02
N LEU A 255 23.59 3.10 27.11
CA LEU A 255 23.12 4.11 26.15
C LEU A 255 22.13 3.52 25.14
N ALA A 256 22.47 2.40 24.51
CA ALA A 256 21.64 1.74 23.50
C ALA A 256 20.26 1.29 24.04
N LEU A 257 20.15 1.03 25.34
CA LEU A 257 18.88 0.64 25.99
C LEU A 257 17.87 1.81 26.14
N HIS A 258 18.34 3.06 26.17
CA HIS A 258 17.49 4.23 26.49
C HIS A 258 17.14 5.10 25.27
N LEU A 259 17.80 4.86 24.13
CA LEU A 259 17.68 5.69 22.94
C LEU A 259 16.74 5.06 21.90
N LEU A 260 16.02 5.90 21.16
CA LEU A 260 15.18 5.49 20.03
C LEU A 260 16.02 4.80 18.96
N ASN A 261 15.39 3.94 18.16
CA ASN A 261 15.94 3.36 16.92
C ASN A 261 17.23 2.50 17.05
N PHE A 262 17.75 2.27 18.25
CA PHE A 262 18.77 1.26 18.48
C PHE A 262 18.17 -0.15 18.42
N ASP A 263 18.95 -1.09 17.87
CA ASP A 263 18.84 -2.52 18.13
C ASP A 263 20.28 -3.08 18.22
N VAL A 264 20.52 -4.13 18.98
CA VAL A 264 21.89 -4.58 19.29
C VAL A 264 22.06 -6.09 19.13
N ASN A 265 23.25 -6.51 18.70
CA ASN A 265 23.65 -7.89 18.53
C ASN A 265 25.06 -8.11 19.10
N ILE A 266 25.14 -8.18 20.44
CA ILE A 266 26.39 -8.05 21.20
C ILE A 266 26.65 -9.31 22.02
N TYR A 267 27.71 -10.05 21.67
CA TYR A 267 28.13 -11.24 22.41
C TYR A 267 29.60 -11.65 22.15
N GLY A 268 30.24 -12.21 23.17
CA GLY A 268 31.59 -12.78 23.08
C GLY A 268 32.73 -11.77 23.18
N ASN A 269 32.46 -10.58 23.73
CA ASN A 269 33.49 -9.60 24.08
C ASN A 269 34.06 -9.88 25.49
N LEU A 270 34.89 -9.00 26.06
CA LEU A 270 35.37 -9.15 27.45
C LEU A 270 34.23 -8.97 28.46
N ARG A 271 33.30 -8.05 28.15
CA ARG A 271 31.99 -7.90 28.77
C ARG A 271 31.01 -7.48 27.69
N ASP A 272 29.82 -8.07 27.73
CA ASP A 272 28.69 -7.82 26.83
C ASP A 272 27.57 -7.04 27.57
N CYS A 273 26.39 -6.88 26.96
CA CYS A 273 25.20 -6.31 27.61
C CYS A 273 24.50 -7.25 28.62
N GLU A 274 25.26 -8.17 29.22
CA GLU A 274 24.80 -9.21 30.15
C GLU A 274 23.52 -9.95 29.70
N CYS A 275 22.36 -9.56 30.24
CA CYS A 275 21.05 -10.15 29.94
C CYS A 275 20.04 -9.12 29.42
N ASP A 276 20.52 -7.99 28.90
CA ASP A 276 19.70 -6.91 28.39
C ASP A 276 19.66 -6.94 26.85
N THR A 277 18.48 -6.78 26.26
CA THR A 277 18.22 -6.82 24.79
C THR A 277 18.83 -8.04 24.10
N VAL A 278 18.30 -9.22 24.42
CA VAL A 278 18.90 -10.50 24.04
C VAL A 278 18.43 -10.95 22.66
N ARG A 279 19.38 -11.19 21.74
CA ARG A 279 19.14 -11.78 20.41
C ARG A 279 19.70 -13.19 20.33
N ILE A 280 18.83 -14.17 20.08
CA ILE A 280 19.18 -15.60 20.05
C ILE A 280 19.12 -16.14 18.64
N GLU A 281 20.31 -16.53 18.18
CA GLU A 281 20.60 -17.22 16.94
C GLU A 281 21.50 -18.43 17.27
N PRO A 282 21.74 -19.38 16.34
CA PRO A 282 22.55 -20.58 16.62
C PRO A 282 23.95 -20.29 17.20
N GLU A 283 24.55 -19.16 16.83
CA GLU A 283 25.87 -18.72 17.25
C GLU A 283 25.89 -18.01 18.62
N SER A 284 24.81 -17.29 18.96
CA SER A 284 24.72 -16.45 20.17
C SER A 284 24.11 -17.16 21.38
N ALA A 285 23.28 -18.19 21.17
CA ALA A 285 22.50 -18.87 22.23
C ALA A 285 23.32 -19.31 23.47
N ARG A 286 24.58 -19.71 23.27
CA ARG A 286 25.47 -20.18 24.35
C ARG A 286 25.89 -19.08 25.34
N TYR A 287 25.86 -17.81 24.94
CA TYR A 287 26.32 -16.68 25.76
C TYR A 287 25.31 -16.30 26.84
N TYR A 288 24.01 -16.43 26.56
CA TYR A 288 22.92 -16.08 27.48
C TYR A 288 22.49 -17.23 28.41
N SER A 289 23.28 -18.31 28.48
CA SER A 289 22.96 -19.54 29.21
C SER A 289 22.94 -19.42 30.75
N ASN A 290 23.13 -18.21 31.30
CA ASN A 290 23.08 -17.89 32.72
C ASN A 290 22.01 -16.86 33.09
N CYS A 291 21.24 -16.33 32.13
CA CYS A 291 20.21 -15.33 32.41
C CYS A 291 19.01 -15.96 33.14
N SER A 292 18.75 -15.51 34.37
CA SER A 292 17.50 -15.78 35.10
C SER A 292 16.43 -14.71 34.90
N LYS A 293 16.85 -13.52 34.47
CA LYS A 293 15.99 -12.42 34.03
C LYS A 293 16.57 -11.84 32.74
N ILE A 294 15.71 -11.41 31.83
CA ILE A 294 16.07 -10.62 30.64
C ILE A 294 15.30 -9.31 30.66
N MET A 295 15.94 -8.20 30.30
CA MET A 295 15.32 -6.86 30.25
C MET A 295 15.45 -6.25 28.85
N GLY A 296 14.39 -5.63 28.35
CA GLY A 296 14.40 -4.82 27.13
C GLY A 296 14.69 -3.35 27.44
N GLY A 297 15.17 -2.63 26.45
CA GLY A 297 15.27 -1.17 26.52
C GLY A 297 13.91 -0.49 26.30
N THR A 298 13.90 0.84 26.35
CA THR A 298 12.68 1.65 26.21
C THR A 298 11.97 1.40 24.88
N TYR A 299 12.72 1.17 23.80
CA TYR A 299 12.23 1.03 22.43
C TYR A 299 12.61 -0.30 21.75
N THR A 300 13.22 -1.23 22.49
CA THR A 300 13.73 -2.52 21.98
C THR A 300 13.00 -3.70 22.60
N ALA A 301 12.89 -4.80 21.83
CA ALA A 301 12.38 -6.05 22.39
C ALA A 301 13.38 -6.65 23.40
N ALA A 302 12.86 -7.25 24.46
CA ALA A 302 13.67 -7.87 25.51
C ALA A 302 14.35 -9.16 25.03
N LEU A 303 13.60 -10.00 24.30
CA LEU A 303 14.09 -11.28 23.78
C LEU A 303 13.61 -11.51 22.35
N LYS A 304 14.55 -11.60 21.41
CA LYS A 304 14.32 -11.99 20.01
C LYS A 304 14.93 -13.37 19.75
N ILE A 305 14.16 -14.31 19.19
CA ILE A 305 14.64 -15.66 18.83
C ILE A 305 14.33 -15.93 17.36
N MET A 306 15.35 -16.24 16.55
CA MET A 306 15.19 -16.45 15.11
C MET A 306 16.20 -17.45 14.51
N ARG A 307 15.87 -18.01 13.34
CA ARG A 307 16.73 -18.96 12.59
C ARG A 307 17.15 -20.24 13.35
N VAL A 308 16.64 -20.44 14.56
CA VAL A 308 16.90 -21.62 15.40
C VAL A 308 16.09 -22.84 14.94
N ASN A 309 16.60 -24.02 15.25
CA ASN A 309 15.96 -25.29 14.90
C ASN A 309 16.17 -26.32 16.03
N GLN A 310 15.62 -27.53 15.85
CA GLN A 310 15.64 -28.59 16.87
C GLN A 310 17.03 -29.08 17.31
N SER A 311 18.10 -28.78 16.58
CA SER A 311 19.47 -29.09 16.99
C SER A 311 20.21 -27.90 17.62
N THR A 312 19.59 -26.72 17.71
CA THR A 312 20.15 -25.56 18.43
C THR A 312 20.05 -25.82 19.94
N ASP A 313 21.17 -25.70 20.66
CA ASP A 313 21.17 -25.84 22.12
C ASP A 313 20.61 -24.58 22.79
N LEU A 314 19.32 -24.64 23.10
CA LEU A 314 18.59 -23.60 23.85
C LEU A 314 18.45 -23.95 25.34
N SER A 315 19.12 -25.01 25.83
CA SER A 315 18.96 -25.48 27.22
C SER A 315 19.42 -24.45 28.27
N GLY A 316 20.28 -23.52 27.88
CA GLY A 316 20.68 -22.37 28.72
C GLY A 316 19.50 -21.48 29.15
N LEU A 317 18.44 -21.40 28.35
CA LEU A 317 17.26 -20.58 28.63
C LEU A 317 16.31 -21.20 29.68
N LEU A 318 16.51 -22.47 30.04
CA LEU A 318 15.74 -23.13 31.09
C LEU A 318 15.94 -22.50 32.48
N LYS A 319 16.93 -21.60 32.66
CA LYS A 319 17.12 -20.82 33.89
C LYS A 319 16.28 -19.53 33.92
N LEU A 320 15.66 -19.14 32.82
CA LEU A 320 14.96 -17.86 32.69
C LEU A 320 13.62 -17.92 33.42
N GLU A 321 13.43 -17.00 34.37
CA GLU A 321 12.24 -16.89 35.23
C GLU A 321 11.42 -15.61 34.94
N GLU A 322 12.05 -14.53 34.44
CA GLU A 322 11.37 -13.27 34.13
C GLU A 322 11.84 -12.66 32.79
N ILE A 323 10.89 -12.13 32.01
CA ILE A 323 11.17 -11.29 30.83
C ILE A 323 10.50 -9.93 31.05
N SER A 324 11.30 -8.86 31.10
CA SER A 324 10.83 -7.48 31.24
C SER A 324 10.87 -6.78 29.88
N GLY A 325 9.73 -6.64 29.21
CA GLY A 325 9.62 -6.14 27.83
C GLY A 325 9.21 -7.23 26.82
N SER A 326 9.25 -6.88 25.53
CA SER A 326 8.59 -7.67 24.47
C SER A 326 9.36 -8.96 24.09
N LEU A 327 8.61 -10.03 23.79
CA LEU A 327 9.12 -11.31 23.30
C LEU A 327 8.76 -11.51 21.82
N VAL A 328 9.76 -11.78 20.98
CA VAL A 328 9.58 -11.96 19.52
C VAL A 328 10.21 -13.29 19.09
N ILE A 329 9.43 -14.20 18.48
CA ILE A 329 9.89 -15.51 18.01
C ILE A 329 9.39 -15.74 16.58
N TYR A 330 10.30 -15.75 15.61
CA TYR A 330 9.98 -15.88 14.18
C TYR A 330 11.06 -16.59 13.36
N ASP A 331 10.69 -17.08 12.17
CA ASP A 331 11.56 -17.88 11.30
C ASP A 331 12.30 -19.01 12.05
N THR A 332 11.56 -19.77 12.86
CA THR A 332 12.11 -20.91 13.59
C THR A 332 11.58 -22.25 13.07
N LYS A 333 12.40 -23.30 13.21
CA LYS A 333 12.08 -24.67 12.80
C LYS A 333 11.92 -25.60 14.01
N ILE A 334 11.52 -25.03 15.15
CA ILE A 334 11.20 -25.69 16.43
C ILE A 334 9.72 -26.13 16.48
N GLU A 335 9.37 -27.06 17.37
CA GLU A 335 8.00 -27.57 17.53
C GLU A 335 7.24 -27.03 18.75
N ASN A 336 7.95 -26.44 19.70
CA ASN A 336 7.43 -25.74 20.89
C ASN A 336 8.48 -24.75 21.41
N ILE A 337 8.12 -23.90 22.37
CA ILE A 337 9.06 -23.02 23.09
C ILE A 337 9.33 -23.46 24.53
N SER A 338 9.31 -24.78 24.81
CA SER A 338 9.45 -25.30 26.19
C SER A 338 10.82 -25.06 26.83
N PHE A 339 11.81 -24.57 26.09
CA PHE A 339 13.05 -24.03 26.66
C PHE A 339 12.81 -22.74 27.48
N LEU A 340 11.62 -22.13 27.38
CA LEU A 340 11.12 -21.05 28.23
C LEU A 340 10.11 -21.55 29.30
N GLU A 341 10.01 -22.87 29.59
CA GLU A 341 8.94 -23.37 30.47
C GLU A 341 8.98 -22.84 31.91
N ASN A 342 10.13 -22.30 32.34
CA ASN A 342 10.34 -21.76 33.69
C ASN A 342 10.06 -20.24 33.79
N VAL A 343 9.73 -19.56 32.69
CA VAL A 343 9.32 -18.15 32.73
C VAL A 343 8.03 -18.02 33.51
N VAL A 344 8.09 -17.30 34.63
CA VAL A 344 6.99 -17.11 35.59
C VAL A 344 6.22 -15.81 35.31
N SER A 345 6.88 -14.78 34.79
CA SER A 345 6.24 -13.50 34.51
C SER A 345 6.83 -12.73 33.33
N PHE A 346 5.93 -12.08 32.59
CA PHE A 346 6.26 -10.94 31.74
C PHE A 346 5.98 -9.64 32.50
N THR A 347 6.90 -8.67 32.43
CA THR A 347 6.79 -7.37 33.13
C THR A 347 7.06 -6.19 32.19
N ASN A 348 6.50 -5.02 32.49
CA ASN A 348 6.52 -3.86 31.58
C ASN A 348 6.52 -2.52 32.34
N LYS A 349 7.34 -2.42 33.40
CA LYS A 349 7.13 -1.43 34.49
C LYS A 349 7.62 -0.02 34.20
N ASP A 350 8.55 0.16 33.26
CA ASP A 350 9.33 1.40 33.15
C ASP A 350 9.20 2.12 31.78
N ARG A 351 8.22 1.74 30.93
CA ARG A 351 8.07 2.36 29.60
C ARG A 351 7.19 3.63 29.61
N TRP A 352 7.73 4.70 29.03
CA TRP A 352 6.94 5.81 28.51
C TRP A 352 6.33 5.43 27.15
N ASN A 353 5.06 5.79 26.98
CA ASN A 353 4.22 5.77 25.77
C ASN A 353 4.95 5.58 24.43
N TYR A 354 4.53 4.58 23.64
CA TYR A 354 4.39 4.58 22.16
C TYR A 354 4.21 3.14 21.58
N SER A 355 4.34 2.08 22.39
CA SER A 355 4.35 0.66 21.94
C SER A 355 3.04 0.10 21.37
N ARG A 356 2.04 0.91 21.01
CA ARG A 356 0.89 0.44 20.19
C ARG A 356 1.31 -0.09 18.81
N MET A 357 2.53 0.22 18.35
CA MET A 357 3.08 -0.25 17.08
C MET A 357 3.60 -1.70 17.10
N TYR A 358 3.74 -2.35 18.26
CA TYR A 358 4.32 -3.70 18.37
C TYR A 358 3.55 -4.61 19.33
N ASN A 359 3.47 -5.90 19.01
CA ASN A 359 2.88 -6.90 19.91
C ASN A 359 3.88 -7.24 21.03
N GLU A 360 3.40 -7.27 22.28
CA GLU A 360 4.29 -7.55 23.42
C GLU A 360 4.74 -9.02 23.46
N ILE A 361 3.92 -9.93 22.96
CA ILE A 361 4.35 -11.28 22.60
C ILE A 361 3.97 -11.54 21.14
N ASP A 362 4.96 -11.52 20.24
CA ASP A 362 4.82 -11.87 18.84
C ASP A 362 5.46 -13.24 18.59
N ILE A 363 4.63 -14.25 18.29
CA ILE A 363 5.10 -15.56 17.84
C ILE A 363 4.47 -15.82 16.49
N SER A 364 5.24 -15.60 15.43
CA SER A 364 4.75 -15.60 14.05
C SER A 364 5.69 -16.33 13.10
N ASN A 365 5.15 -16.86 12.00
CA ASN A 365 5.93 -17.51 10.94
C ASN A 365 6.78 -18.72 11.40
N ASN A 366 6.27 -19.52 12.35
CA ASN A 366 6.95 -20.73 12.85
C ASN A 366 6.21 -21.99 12.36
N PRO A 367 6.49 -22.48 11.13
CA PRO A 367 5.66 -23.49 10.46
C PRO A 367 5.65 -24.88 11.12
N LYS A 368 6.54 -25.13 12.09
CA LYS A 368 6.60 -26.37 12.87
C LYS A 368 6.04 -26.24 14.30
N LEU A 369 5.80 -25.03 14.78
CA LEU A 369 5.42 -24.74 16.17
C LEU A 369 3.98 -25.19 16.47
N LYS A 370 3.81 -26.24 17.28
CA LYS A 370 2.50 -26.89 17.58
C LYS A 370 1.99 -26.65 19.00
N ARG A 371 2.84 -26.12 19.88
CA ARG A 371 2.50 -25.79 21.27
C ARG A 371 3.20 -24.48 21.62
N LEU A 372 2.57 -23.71 22.49
CA LEU A 372 3.23 -22.61 23.20
C LEU A 372 4.28 -23.22 24.15
N GLY A 373 3.91 -23.58 25.38
CA GLY A 373 4.80 -24.28 26.33
C GLY A 373 5.37 -23.37 27.42
N LEU A 374 4.67 -22.27 27.75
CA LEU A 374 5.00 -21.37 28.86
C LEU A 374 4.43 -21.93 30.17
N GLY A 375 4.82 -23.17 30.49
CA GLY A 375 4.15 -24.03 31.46
C GLY A 375 4.30 -23.67 32.94
N SER A 376 4.99 -22.57 33.27
CA SER A 376 5.13 -22.01 34.63
C SER A 376 4.70 -20.55 34.74
N LEU A 377 4.17 -19.97 33.66
CA LEU A 377 3.71 -18.59 33.60
C LEU A 377 2.58 -18.35 34.61
N LYS A 378 2.62 -17.21 35.31
CA LYS A 378 1.63 -16.82 36.34
C LYS A 378 1.17 -15.37 36.23
N ALA A 379 1.98 -14.49 35.63
CA ALA A 379 1.66 -13.07 35.53
C ALA A 379 2.11 -12.47 34.18
N VAL A 380 1.30 -11.56 33.65
CA VAL A 380 1.60 -10.75 32.47
C VAL A 380 1.27 -9.32 32.85
N VAL A 381 2.23 -8.62 33.47
CA VAL A 381 1.97 -7.34 34.14
C VAL A 381 1.88 -6.21 33.10
N PRO A 382 0.72 -5.53 32.98
CA PRO A 382 0.52 -4.44 32.02
C PRO A 382 1.24 -3.15 32.44
N VAL A 383 1.22 -2.15 31.55
CA VAL A 383 1.78 -0.81 31.82
C VAL A 383 0.81 -0.01 32.69
N GLU A 384 1.05 0.02 34.01
CA GLU A 384 0.16 0.64 35.01
C GLU A 384 -0.10 2.15 34.77
N SER A 385 0.82 2.86 34.11
CA SER A 385 0.76 4.32 33.94
C SER A 385 -0.28 4.80 32.91
N MET A 386 -0.80 3.92 32.04
CA MET A 386 -1.52 4.33 30.82
C MET A 386 -2.79 3.53 30.50
N ASN A 387 -3.21 2.57 31.34
CA ASN A 387 -4.33 1.63 31.05
C ASN A 387 -4.18 0.89 29.70
N ILE A 388 -2.95 0.64 29.25
CA ILE A 388 -2.67 -0.13 28.03
C ILE A 388 -2.54 -1.60 28.41
N LYS A 389 -3.39 -2.44 27.83
CA LYS A 389 -3.34 -3.89 27.97
C LYS A 389 -2.16 -4.47 27.20
N THR A 390 -1.62 -5.57 27.71
CA THR A 390 -0.59 -6.35 27.00
C THR A 390 -1.21 -7.03 25.79
N SER A 391 -0.60 -6.89 24.61
CA SER A 391 -1.05 -7.47 23.34
C SER A 391 -0.28 -8.75 22.97
N VAL A 392 -0.97 -9.71 22.37
CA VAL A 392 -0.35 -10.93 21.83
C VAL A 392 -0.79 -11.22 20.39
N LYS A 393 0.17 -11.69 19.57
CA LYS A 393 -0.05 -12.08 18.17
C LYS A 393 0.48 -13.50 17.94
N PHE A 394 -0.42 -14.38 17.47
CA PHE A 394 -0.12 -15.76 17.09
C PHE A 394 -0.61 -15.99 15.66
N THR A 395 0.30 -15.89 14.68
CA THR A 395 -0.04 -15.87 13.24
C THR A 395 0.91 -16.76 12.43
N ASN A 396 0.39 -17.47 11.42
CA ASN A 396 1.20 -18.28 10.50
C ASN A 396 2.14 -19.28 11.19
N ASN A 397 1.69 -19.84 12.32
CA ASN A 397 2.34 -20.96 13.00
C ASN A 397 1.81 -22.30 12.43
N HIS A 398 2.25 -23.45 12.95
CA HIS A 398 1.69 -24.73 12.52
C HIS A 398 0.17 -24.75 12.74
N ARG A 399 -0.62 -25.26 11.78
CA ARG A 399 -2.10 -25.36 11.86
C ARG A 399 -2.67 -26.05 13.11
N ASP A 400 -1.83 -26.73 13.89
CA ASP A 400 -2.20 -27.49 15.10
C ASP A 400 -1.65 -26.79 16.37
N PHE A 401 -1.17 -25.54 16.24
CA PHE A 401 -0.73 -24.67 17.32
C PHE A 401 -1.87 -24.43 18.31
N CYS A 402 -1.58 -24.63 19.59
CA CYS A 402 -2.52 -24.42 20.66
C CYS A 402 -1.84 -24.07 21.98
N MET A 403 -2.66 -23.50 22.88
CA MET A 403 -2.36 -23.18 24.27
C MET A 403 -3.17 -24.10 25.20
N THR A 404 -2.60 -24.45 26.34
CA THR A 404 -3.28 -25.23 27.39
C THR A 404 -4.31 -24.39 28.16
N THR A 405 -5.18 -25.05 28.92
CA THR A 405 -6.13 -24.37 29.83
C THR A 405 -5.44 -23.51 30.88
N SER A 406 -4.25 -23.91 31.35
CA SER A 406 -3.44 -23.13 32.29
C SER A 406 -2.87 -21.87 31.64
N GLU A 407 -2.30 -21.95 30.44
CA GLU A 407 -1.75 -20.79 29.72
C GLU A 407 -2.85 -19.77 29.38
N LEU A 408 -4.01 -20.23 28.86
CA LEU A 408 -5.12 -19.35 28.51
C LEU A 408 -5.76 -18.68 29.74
N GLN A 409 -5.84 -19.39 30.87
CA GLN A 409 -6.32 -18.82 32.12
C GLN A 409 -5.45 -17.64 32.56
N VAL A 410 -4.12 -17.78 32.50
CA VAL A 410 -3.20 -16.71 32.91
C VAL A 410 -3.35 -15.48 32.01
N PHE A 411 -3.44 -15.64 30.68
CA PHE A 411 -3.71 -14.52 29.78
C PHE A 411 -5.03 -13.80 30.10
N ALA A 412 -6.10 -14.55 30.37
CA ALA A 412 -7.40 -13.98 30.71
C ALA A 412 -7.48 -13.40 32.14
N GLU A 413 -6.69 -13.90 33.10
CA GLU A 413 -6.59 -13.33 34.46
C GLU A 413 -5.78 -12.02 34.47
N ASN A 414 -4.94 -11.79 33.46
CA ASN A 414 -4.10 -10.59 33.30
C ASN A 414 -4.63 -9.63 32.19
N ASP A 415 -5.88 -9.80 31.76
CA ASP A 415 -6.58 -8.94 30.77
C ASP A 415 -5.80 -8.68 29.46
N VAL A 416 -5.19 -9.75 28.93
CA VAL A 416 -4.39 -9.72 27.70
C VAL A 416 -5.26 -9.66 26.44
N ASP A 417 -4.96 -8.72 25.55
CA ASP A 417 -5.63 -8.57 24.25
C ASP A 417 -5.00 -9.44 23.17
N PHE A 418 -5.83 -10.12 22.38
CA PHE A 418 -5.40 -10.89 21.20
C PHE A 418 -5.67 -10.09 19.92
N TYR A 419 -4.64 -9.89 19.09
CA TYR A 419 -4.76 -9.09 17.87
C TYR A 419 -5.56 -9.81 16.75
N ALA A 420 -6.07 -9.04 15.77
CA ALA A 420 -7.20 -9.37 14.88
C ALA A 420 -7.12 -10.65 14.02
N ARG A 421 -5.97 -11.34 13.99
CA ARG A 421 -5.82 -12.70 13.46
C ARG A 421 -5.06 -13.54 14.49
N ASN A 422 -5.79 -14.37 15.25
CA ASN A 422 -5.23 -15.30 16.22
C ASN A 422 -5.49 -16.75 15.78
N ASP A 423 -4.45 -17.44 15.33
CA ASP A 423 -4.54 -18.84 14.89
C ASP A 423 -4.57 -19.85 16.06
N ALA A 424 -4.35 -19.37 17.30
CA ALA A 424 -4.15 -20.23 18.46
C ALA A 424 -5.44 -20.92 18.92
N LYS A 425 -5.37 -22.24 19.07
CA LYS A 425 -6.46 -23.08 19.56
C LYS A 425 -6.28 -23.38 21.05
N LEU A 426 -7.32 -23.93 21.68
CA LEU A 426 -7.15 -24.60 22.97
C LEU A 426 -6.67 -26.04 22.73
N CYS A 427 -5.69 -26.50 23.51
CA CYS A 427 -5.20 -27.86 23.43
C CYS A 427 -6.19 -28.87 24.03
N ASN A 428 -6.26 -30.06 23.44
CA ASN A 428 -7.17 -31.15 23.84
C ASN A 428 -6.71 -31.90 25.12
N ASP A 429 -6.05 -31.20 26.04
CA ASP A 429 -5.33 -31.77 27.18
C ASP A 429 -6.16 -31.60 28.47
N LEU A 430 -6.68 -32.71 29.01
CA LEU A 430 -7.52 -32.73 30.24
C LEU A 430 -6.72 -32.75 31.56
N TYR A 431 -5.39 -32.76 31.46
CA TYR A 431 -4.49 -32.84 32.62
C TYR A 431 -3.87 -31.46 32.91
N ARG A 432 -3.98 -31.00 34.16
CA ARG A 432 -3.31 -29.79 34.67
C ARG A 432 -2.27 -30.14 35.73
N LYS A 433 -1.18 -29.36 35.79
CA LYS A 433 -0.09 -29.54 36.78
C LYS A 433 -0.54 -29.26 38.23
N ASP A 434 -1.56 -28.42 38.42
CA ASP A 434 -2.16 -28.09 39.73
C ASP A 434 -3.11 -29.18 40.27
N GLY A 435 -3.49 -30.15 39.46
CA GLY A 435 -4.43 -31.21 39.82
C GLY A 435 -5.91 -30.82 39.70
N GLU A 436 -6.24 -29.63 39.22
CA GLU A 436 -7.63 -29.23 39.01
C GLU A 436 -8.26 -30.00 37.85
N LYS A 437 -9.50 -30.48 38.04
CA LYS A 437 -10.15 -31.38 37.11
C LYS A 437 -10.75 -30.63 35.90
N VAL A 438 -10.19 -30.91 34.72
CA VAL A 438 -10.72 -30.46 33.43
C VAL A 438 -11.65 -31.50 32.82
N CYS A 439 -12.76 -31.05 32.23
CA CYS A 439 -13.73 -31.89 31.55
C CYS A 439 -14.14 -31.27 30.20
N TYR A 440 -14.45 -32.10 29.22
CA TYR A 440 -15.24 -31.66 28.07
C TYR A 440 -16.71 -31.52 28.49
N PHE A 441 -17.39 -30.50 27.98
CA PHE A 441 -18.83 -30.33 28.18
C PHE A 441 -19.61 -30.82 26.96
N GLU A 442 -20.53 -31.75 27.21
CA GLU A 442 -21.52 -32.24 26.23
C GLU A 442 -22.94 -31.82 26.65
N ASP A 443 -23.36 -32.22 27.86
CA ASP A 443 -24.64 -31.82 28.46
C ASP A 443 -24.56 -31.88 30.01
N LEU A 444 -25.36 -31.06 30.68
CA LEU A 444 -25.45 -31.02 32.14
C LEU A 444 -25.88 -32.36 32.77
N SER A 445 -26.75 -33.15 32.12
CA SER A 445 -27.21 -34.43 32.68
C SER A 445 -26.10 -35.49 32.75
N THR A 446 -25.14 -35.48 31.82
CA THR A 446 -23.99 -36.40 31.77
C THR A 446 -22.75 -35.85 32.47
N MET A 447 -22.61 -34.52 32.60
CA MET A 447 -21.47 -33.88 33.23
C MET A 447 -21.15 -34.41 34.64
N ASP A 448 -19.87 -34.58 34.93
CA ASP A 448 -19.34 -34.96 36.24
C ASP A 448 -19.31 -33.74 37.18
N SER A 449 -19.90 -33.85 38.37
CA SER A 449 -20.01 -32.71 39.30
C SER A 449 -18.69 -32.34 40.00
N GLY A 450 -17.61 -33.08 39.77
CA GLY A 450 -16.26 -32.75 40.26
C GLY A 450 -15.43 -31.91 39.30
N CYS A 451 -15.94 -31.54 38.11
CA CYS A 451 -15.23 -30.70 37.16
C CYS A 451 -15.07 -29.27 37.71
N GLN A 452 -13.83 -28.79 37.76
CA GLN A 452 -13.47 -27.40 38.11
C GLN A 452 -13.30 -26.54 36.86
N HIS A 453 -12.87 -27.15 35.75
CA HIS A 453 -12.71 -26.50 34.46
C HIS A 453 -13.53 -27.22 33.39
N ILE A 454 -14.15 -26.45 32.51
CA ILE A 454 -14.89 -26.96 31.35
C ILE A 454 -14.25 -26.47 30.05
N ILE A 455 -14.05 -27.38 29.10
CA ILE A 455 -13.81 -27.08 27.69
C ILE A 455 -15.12 -27.32 26.95
N GLY A 456 -15.70 -26.26 26.38
CA GLY A 456 -16.95 -26.30 25.63
C GLY A 456 -17.97 -25.23 26.04
N ASN A 457 -19.03 -25.13 25.24
CA ASN A 457 -20.06 -24.11 25.39
C ASN A 457 -21.18 -24.61 26.32
N VAL A 458 -21.34 -23.95 27.47
CA VAL A 458 -22.36 -24.26 28.48
C VAL A 458 -23.65 -23.51 28.18
N LEU A 459 -24.75 -24.26 27.99
CA LEU A 459 -26.11 -23.74 27.83
C LEU A 459 -27.03 -24.30 28.92
N ILE A 460 -27.67 -23.41 29.67
CA ILE A 460 -28.71 -23.74 30.66
C ILE A 460 -30.06 -23.24 30.14
N ASP A 461 -31.03 -24.15 30.04
CA ASP A 461 -32.43 -23.85 29.68
C ASP A 461 -33.42 -24.81 30.39
N ALA A 462 -34.72 -24.64 30.16
CA ALA A 462 -35.79 -25.45 30.77
C ALA A 462 -35.69 -26.97 30.56
N ARG A 463 -34.80 -27.48 29.71
CA ARG A 463 -34.57 -28.92 29.52
C ARG A 463 -33.59 -29.50 30.54
N ASN A 464 -32.66 -28.67 31.04
CA ASN A 464 -31.53 -29.11 31.85
C ASN A 464 -31.31 -28.30 33.15
N GLU A 465 -32.10 -27.27 33.43
CA GLU A 465 -31.99 -26.42 34.61
C GLU A 465 -32.00 -27.18 35.95
N GLN A 466 -32.71 -28.31 36.05
CA GLN A 466 -32.70 -29.20 37.22
C GLN A 466 -31.32 -29.82 37.54
N PHE A 467 -30.36 -29.75 36.62
CA PHE A 467 -28.98 -30.23 36.79
C PHE A 467 -27.97 -29.10 37.03
N ALA A 468 -28.40 -27.83 37.06
CA ALA A 468 -27.51 -26.67 37.19
C ALA A 468 -26.60 -26.72 38.42
N TRP A 469 -27.06 -27.34 39.52
CA TRP A 469 -26.28 -27.56 40.75
C TRP A 469 -24.94 -28.29 40.53
N LYS A 470 -24.79 -29.08 39.46
CA LYS A 470 -23.52 -29.77 39.14
C LYS A 470 -22.40 -28.81 38.76
N LEU A 471 -22.73 -27.59 38.33
CA LEU A 471 -21.75 -26.52 38.08
C LEU A 471 -21.22 -25.91 39.40
N GLY A 472 -21.70 -26.37 40.56
CA GLY A 472 -21.30 -25.83 41.88
C GLY A 472 -19.80 -25.87 42.19
N ASN A 473 -19.02 -26.77 41.57
CA ASN A 473 -17.56 -26.83 41.72
C ASN A 473 -16.80 -26.11 40.59
N LEU A 474 -17.51 -25.57 39.60
CA LEU A 474 -16.92 -24.98 38.40
C LEU A 474 -16.31 -23.61 38.71
N THR A 475 -15.06 -23.42 38.32
CA THR A 475 -14.32 -22.16 38.47
C THR A 475 -14.05 -21.49 37.12
N HIS A 476 -13.85 -22.26 36.04
CA HIS A 476 -13.51 -21.72 34.72
C HIS A 476 -14.25 -22.42 33.57
N ILE A 477 -14.66 -21.63 32.56
CA ILE A 477 -15.21 -22.11 31.30
C ILE A 477 -14.32 -21.62 30.15
N TYR A 478 -13.83 -22.54 29.32
CA TYR A 478 -13.15 -22.28 28.06
C TYR A 478 -14.14 -22.54 26.91
N GLY A 479 -14.92 -21.51 26.59
CA GLY A 479 -16.11 -21.54 25.74
C GLY A 479 -17.10 -20.44 26.15
N SER A 480 -18.33 -20.48 25.64
CA SER A 480 -19.41 -19.57 26.05
C SER A 480 -20.18 -20.08 27.27
N PHE A 481 -20.68 -19.19 28.13
CA PHE A 481 -21.71 -19.49 29.13
C PHE A 481 -23.01 -18.76 28.78
N VAL A 482 -24.11 -19.49 28.64
CA VAL A 482 -25.44 -18.95 28.31
C VAL A 482 -26.50 -19.56 29.22
N MET A 483 -27.37 -18.74 29.77
CA MET A 483 -28.57 -19.14 30.51
C MET A 483 -29.78 -18.43 29.90
N GLU A 484 -30.70 -19.18 29.30
CA GLU A 484 -31.90 -18.62 28.67
C GLU A 484 -33.11 -19.53 28.78
N GLY A 485 -34.31 -18.94 28.88
CA GLY A 485 -35.57 -19.69 28.79
C GLY A 485 -35.78 -20.74 29.89
N THR A 486 -35.23 -20.52 31.08
CA THR A 486 -35.50 -21.28 32.31
C THR A 486 -36.96 -21.13 32.77
N GLN A 487 -37.48 -22.13 33.50
CA GLN A 487 -38.85 -22.15 34.03
C GLN A 487 -38.88 -22.31 35.55
N GLU A 488 -38.01 -23.14 36.12
CA GLU A 488 -37.93 -23.43 37.55
C GLU A 488 -36.71 -22.79 38.26
N LEU A 489 -35.68 -22.38 37.51
CA LEU A 489 -34.45 -21.81 38.06
C LEU A 489 -34.66 -20.38 38.60
N THR A 490 -34.92 -20.27 39.90
CA THR A 490 -35.13 -18.98 40.60
C THR A 490 -33.89 -18.41 41.29
N ASP A 491 -32.79 -19.17 41.35
CA ASP A 491 -31.54 -18.81 42.02
C ASP A 491 -30.33 -19.26 41.19
N VAL A 492 -29.28 -18.44 41.19
CA VAL A 492 -28.02 -18.65 40.47
C VAL A 492 -26.82 -18.86 41.40
N SER A 493 -27.04 -19.05 42.70
CA SER A 493 -26.01 -19.27 43.72
C SER A 493 -25.06 -20.45 43.43
N PHE A 494 -25.47 -21.41 42.60
CA PHE A 494 -24.62 -22.51 42.12
C PHE A 494 -23.44 -22.02 41.25
N LEU A 495 -23.46 -20.79 40.76
CA LEU A 495 -22.33 -20.15 40.06
C LEU A 495 -21.36 -19.42 41.00
N SER A 496 -21.55 -19.49 42.33
CA SER A 496 -20.73 -18.75 43.31
C SER A 496 -19.23 -19.03 43.26
N ASN A 497 -18.81 -20.15 42.68
CA ASN A 497 -17.40 -20.50 42.46
C ASN A 497 -16.87 -20.12 41.07
N LEU A 498 -17.73 -19.74 40.11
CA LEU A 498 -17.33 -19.39 38.75
C LEU A 498 -16.58 -18.05 38.77
N ARG A 499 -15.33 -18.07 38.31
CA ARG A 499 -14.42 -16.92 38.29
C ARG A 499 -14.29 -16.31 36.91
N GLN A 500 -14.27 -17.15 35.88
CA GLN A 500 -13.89 -16.73 34.53
C GLN A 500 -14.61 -17.54 33.44
N VAL A 501 -14.92 -16.85 32.35
CA VAL A 501 -15.42 -17.44 31.09
C VAL A 501 -14.56 -16.85 29.97
N VAL A 502 -13.85 -17.69 29.23
CA VAL A 502 -12.90 -17.27 28.18
C VAL A 502 -13.29 -17.96 26.88
N THR A 503 -13.43 -17.20 25.79
CA THR A 503 -13.59 -17.78 24.46
C THR A 503 -12.45 -17.36 23.53
N LEU A 504 -11.90 -18.34 22.80
CA LEU A 504 -11.00 -18.13 21.66
C LEU A 504 -11.77 -18.07 20.33
N LYS A 505 -13.10 -18.24 20.34
CA LYS A 505 -13.96 -18.24 19.14
C LYS A 505 -15.19 -17.35 19.34
N PHE A 506 -15.38 -16.40 18.45
CA PHE A 506 -16.49 -15.45 18.48
C PHE A 506 -17.63 -15.84 17.50
N ASP A 507 -18.07 -17.10 17.55
CA ASP A 507 -19.25 -17.56 16.79
C ASP A 507 -20.54 -17.25 17.56
N LEU A 508 -21.07 -16.03 17.40
CA LEU A 508 -22.39 -15.63 17.92
C LEU A 508 -23.53 -16.17 17.05
N SER A 509 -24.66 -16.55 17.65
CA SER A 509 -25.85 -16.93 16.88
C SER A 509 -26.75 -15.75 16.54
N GLU A 510 -27.47 -15.85 15.41
CA GLU A 510 -28.43 -14.83 14.95
C GLU A 510 -29.48 -14.45 16.02
N LYS A 511 -29.92 -15.44 16.82
CA LYS A 511 -30.83 -15.24 17.96
C LYS A 511 -30.23 -14.36 19.06
N GLN A 512 -28.95 -14.54 19.38
CA GLN A 512 -28.24 -13.73 20.38
C GLN A 512 -28.09 -12.28 19.88
N LEU A 513 -27.67 -12.08 18.63
CA LEU A 513 -27.58 -10.75 18.02
C LEU A 513 -28.95 -10.05 17.99
N THR A 514 -30.01 -10.75 17.55
CA THR A 514 -31.37 -10.21 17.52
C THR A 514 -31.83 -9.74 18.92
N ASN A 515 -31.54 -10.53 19.96
CA ASN A 515 -31.88 -10.18 21.34
C ASN A 515 -31.07 -8.99 21.88
N ALA A 516 -29.81 -8.83 21.45
CA ALA A 516 -28.95 -7.71 21.83
C ALA A 516 -29.40 -6.40 21.17
N PHE A 517 -29.67 -6.42 19.86
CA PHE A 517 -29.96 -5.21 19.07
C PHE A 517 -31.44 -4.83 18.99
N LYS A 518 -32.37 -5.60 19.57
CA LYS A 518 -33.83 -5.36 19.52
C LYS A 518 -34.31 -3.95 19.90
N ASN A 519 -33.50 -3.18 20.63
CA ASN A 519 -33.80 -1.81 21.07
C ASN A 519 -32.99 -0.73 20.31
N MET A 520 -32.08 -1.12 19.42
CA MET A 520 -31.18 -0.21 18.70
C MET A 520 -31.89 0.35 17.46
N LYS A 521 -32.12 1.67 17.45
CA LYS A 521 -32.79 2.43 16.37
C LYS A 521 -31.85 3.35 15.60
N HIS A 522 -30.84 3.90 16.27
CA HIS A 522 -29.91 4.85 15.68
C HIS A 522 -28.49 4.38 15.98
N LEU A 523 -27.66 4.32 14.95
CA LEU A 523 -26.23 4.03 15.05
C LEU A 523 -25.44 5.30 14.69
N ILE A 524 -24.42 5.60 15.49
CA ILE A 524 -23.40 6.62 15.20
C ILE A 524 -22.08 5.86 15.06
N GLY A 525 -21.38 6.07 13.96
CA GLY A 525 -20.27 5.24 13.48
C GLY A 525 -20.66 4.26 12.36
N SER A 526 -19.65 3.63 11.77
CA SER A 526 -19.78 2.66 10.68
C SER A 526 -20.49 1.36 11.10
N LEU A 527 -21.19 0.73 10.16
CA LEU A 527 -21.67 -0.65 10.25
C LEU A 527 -20.93 -1.51 9.24
N VAL A 528 -20.08 -2.43 9.72
CA VAL A 528 -19.33 -3.37 8.87
C VAL A 528 -19.70 -4.80 9.22
N VAL A 529 -20.16 -5.56 8.22
CA VAL A 529 -20.45 -7.00 8.31
C VAL A 529 -19.65 -7.73 7.23
N ASN A 530 -18.45 -8.15 7.61
CA ASN A 530 -17.49 -8.82 6.73
C ASN A 530 -17.30 -10.30 7.13
N GLY A 531 -17.28 -11.21 6.16
CA GLY A 531 -16.89 -12.62 6.36
C GLY A 531 -17.83 -13.44 7.26
N SER A 532 -19.07 -13.00 7.46
CA SER A 532 -19.98 -13.63 8.43
C SER A 532 -20.69 -14.86 7.88
N HIS A 533 -21.04 -15.78 8.79
CA HIS A 533 -21.74 -17.03 8.46
C HIS A 533 -23.27 -16.87 8.38
N PHE A 534 -23.82 -15.68 8.62
CA PHE A 534 -25.27 -15.43 8.73
C PHE A 534 -26.00 -15.46 7.39
N LYS A 535 -27.30 -15.75 7.42
CA LYS A 535 -28.16 -15.78 6.23
C LYS A 535 -28.91 -14.48 5.97
N SER A 536 -29.02 -13.62 6.98
CA SER A 536 -29.73 -12.36 6.91
C SER A 536 -29.19 -11.33 7.89
N GLY A 537 -29.28 -10.05 7.55
CA GLY A 537 -29.06 -8.93 8.48
C GLY A 537 -30.25 -8.63 9.41
N LYS A 538 -31.32 -9.42 9.39
CA LYS A 538 -32.55 -9.22 10.20
C LYS A 538 -32.34 -9.12 11.71
N PHE A 539 -31.19 -9.55 12.24
CA PHE A 539 -30.82 -9.27 13.63
C PHE A 539 -30.69 -7.76 13.95
N LEU A 540 -30.59 -6.90 12.92
CA LEU A 540 -30.60 -5.43 13.00
C LEU A 540 -31.93 -4.80 12.52
N ALA A 541 -33.01 -5.55 12.33
CA ALA A 541 -34.26 -5.04 11.72
C ALA A 541 -34.98 -3.90 12.49
N GLY A 542 -34.55 -3.58 13.72
CA GLY A 542 -35.02 -2.41 14.48
C GLY A 542 -34.31 -1.10 14.13
N LEU A 543 -33.22 -1.15 13.35
CA LEU A 543 -32.40 0.00 12.98
C LEU A 543 -33.13 0.90 11.98
N GLU A 544 -33.12 2.20 12.25
CA GLU A 544 -33.81 3.27 11.51
C GLU A 544 -32.81 4.23 10.84
N THR A 545 -31.68 4.55 11.48
CA THR A 545 -30.66 5.45 10.89
C THR A 545 -29.22 5.01 11.22
N ILE A 546 -28.29 5.32 10.31
CA ILE A 546 -26.84 5.20 10.51
C ILE A 546 -26.21 6.54 10.16
N ASN A 547 -25.43 7.13 11.07
CA ASN A 547 -24.59 8.30 10.79
C ASN A 547 -23.10 7.97 10.95
N CYS A 548 -22.29 8.20 9.94
CA CYS A 548 -20.83 8.11 10.03
C CYS A 548 -20.09 9.23 9.27
N ASP A 549 -20.69 10.43 9.24
CA ASP A 549 -20.06 11.68 8.79
C ASP A 549 -19.42 11.59 7.38
N ASN A 550 -20.13 10.92 6.45
CA ASN A 550 -19.82 10.67 5.04
C ASN A 550 -18.54 9.85 4.77
N THR A 551 -17.65 9.68 5.75
CA THR A 551 -16.34 9.04 5.58
C THR A 551 -16.34 7.54 5.93
N GLY A 552 -17.17 7.14 6.89
CA GLY A 552 -17.33 5.75 7.30
C GLY A 552 -18.19 4.91 6.36
N PHE A 553 -18.50 3.69 6.80
CA PHE A 553 -19.05 2.64 5.93
C PHE A 553 -20.38 2.05 6.42
N PHE A 554 -21.27 1.76 5.47
CA PHE A 554 -22.33 0.76 5.57
C PHE A 554 -21.95 -0.41 4.65
N GLN A 555 -21.27 -1.41 5.23
CA GLN A 555 -20.56 -2.45 4.48
C GLN A 555 -21.10 -3.86 4.77
N TRP A 556 -21.39 -4.61 3.71
CA TRP A 556 -21.77 -6.02 3.73
C TRP A 556 -20.89 -6.79 2.74
N THR A 557 -19.78 -7.34 3.21
CA THR A 557 -18.74 -7.94 2.35
C THR A 557 -18.42 -9.40 2.65
N SER A 558 -18.17 -10.19 1.62
CA SER A 558 -17.65 -11.58 1.74
C SER A 558 -18.54 -12.53 2.58
N ASN A 559 -19.86 -12.32 2.63
CA ASN A 559 -20.76 -13.14 3.44
C ASN A 559 -21.36 -14.31 2.63
N ASP A 560 -20.64 -15.43 2.58
CA ASP A 560 -20.98 -16.63 1.78
C ASP A 560 -22.42 -17.14 1.95
N ASN A 561 -23.05 -16.93 3.10
CA ASN A 561 -24.39 -17.43 3.42
C ASN A 561 -25.51 -16.38 3.29
N LEU A 562 -25.17 -15.10 3.14
CA LEU A 562 -26.12 -14.01 3.15
C LEU A 562 -27.08 -14.14 1.96
N SER A 563 -28.38 -14.11 2.24
CA SER A 563 -29.46 -14.27 1.24
C SER A 563 -30.31 -13.01 1.08
N GLU A 564 -30.34 -12.15 2.12
CA GLU A 564 -30.93 -10.82 2.12
C GLU A 564 -30.26 -9.94 3.19
N ILE A 565 -30.17 -8.63 2.99
CA ILE A 565 -29.74 -7.71 4.07
C ILE A 565 -30.92 -7.47 5.02
N GLY A 566 -32.09 -7.04 4.51
CA GLY A 566 -33.36 -7.12 5.24
C GLY A 566 -33.64 -6.01 6.26
N LEU A 567 -32.98 -4.85 6.15
CA LEU A 567 -33.15 -3.70 7.05
C LEU A 567 -34.33 -2.81 6.63
N LEU A 568 -35.54 -3.36 6.64
CA LEU A 568 -36.80 -2.74 6.16
C LEU A 568 -37.23 -1.45 6.91
N ASN A 569 -36.53 -1.07 7.98
CA ASN A 569 -36.78 0.16 8.73
C ASN A 569 -35.68 1.22 8.55
N LEU A 570 -34.53 0.87 7.99
CA LEU A 570 -33.42 1.78 7.75
C LEU A 570 -33.85 2.81 6.70
N SER A 571 -33.91 4.09 7.08
CA SER A 571 -34.34 5.19 6.21
C SER A 571 -33.19 6.06 5.73
N THR A 572 -32.14 6.22 6.53
CA THR A 572 -31.11 7.24 6.31
C THR A 572 -29.73 6.71 6.64
N VAL A 573 -28.79 6.89 5.70
CA VAL A 573 -27.39 6.45 5.81
C VAL A 573 -26.48 7.57 5.28
N SER A 574 -25.70 8.21 6.15
CA SER A 574 -24.65 9.17 5.77
C SER A 574 -23.27 8.50 5.76
N CYS A 575 -23.18 7.39 5.02
CA CYS A 575 -22.02 6.50 4.93
C CYS A 575 -21.82 5.97 3.51
N ARG A 576 -20.57 5.70 3.12
CA ARG A 576 -20.24 4.95 1.90
C ARG A 576 -20.86 3.56 1.95
N VAL A 577 -21.64 3.22 0.94
CA VAL A 577 -22.42 1.97 0.86
C VAL A 577 -21.63 0.97 0.05
N GLN A 578 -21.20 -0.14 0.66
CA GLN A 578 -20.48 -1.20 -0.06
C GLN A 578 -21.09 -2.57 0.22
N ILE A 579 -21.69 -3.19 -0.79
CA ILE A 579 -22.33 -4.50 -0.68
C ILE A 579 -21.71 -5.40 -1.73
N SER A 580 -20.68 -6.18 -1.38
CA SER A 580 -19.96 -6.99 -2.37
C SER A 580 -19.52 -8.38 -1.92
N SER A 581 -19.29 -9.27 -2.87
CA SER A 581 -18.81 -10.64 -2.62
C SER A 581 -19.78 -11.48 -1.75
N ASN A 582 -21.09 -11.31 -1.91
CA ASN A 582 -22.12 -12.09 -1.21
C ASN A 582 -22.83 -13.07 -2.18
N PRO A 583 -22.30 -14.28 -2.42
CA PRO A 583 -22.70 -15.15 -3.55
C PRO A 583 -24.13 -15.72 -3.48
N LYS A 584 -24.81 -15.61 -2.33
CA LYS A 584 -26.20 -16.08 -2.14
C LYS A 584 -27.22 -14.95 -2.00
N LEU A 585 -26.79 -13.68 -2.02
CA LEU A 585 -27.63 -12.51 -1.75
C LEU A 585 -28.59 -12.26 -2.92
N LYS A 586 -29.90 -12.49 -2.73
CA LYS A 586 -30.90 -12.37 -3.81
C LYS A 586 -31.71 -11.07 -3.78
N ASN A 587 -31.86 -10.46 -2.62
CA ASN A 587 -32.63 -9.23 -2.43
C ASN A 587 -31.90 -8.34 -1.43
N LEU A 588 -31.83 -7.04 -1.68
CA LEU A 588 -31.30 -6.10 -0.68
C LEU A 588 -32.29 -5.96 0.49
N ASN A 589 -33.57 -5.76 0.20
CA ASN A 589 -34.62 -5.49 1.18
C ASN A 589 -34.29 -4.23 2.01
N LEU A 590 -33.89 -3.17 1.31
CA LEU A 590 -33.51 -1.83 1.81
C LEU A 590 -34.50 -0.75 1.32
N SER A 591 -35.78 -1.11 1.18
CA SER A 591 -36.81 -0.31 0.48
C SER A 591 -37.13 1.09 1.02
N LYS A 592 -36.59 1.47 2.17
CA LYS A 592 -36.70 2.84 2.73
C LYS A 592 -35.38 3.60 2.75
N MET A 593 -34.25 2.92 2.53
CA MET A 593 -32.93 3.48 2.73
C MET A 593 -32.63 4.49 1.63
N ILE A 594 -32.39 5.74 2.02
CA ILE A 594 -31.88 6.83 1.19
C ILE A 594 -30.46 7.13 1.70
N PRO A 595 -29.40 7.01 0.88
CA PRO A 595 -28.11 7.61 1.19
C PRO A 595 -28.29 9.13 1.28
N THR A 596 -27.79 9.75 2.34
CA THR A 596 -28.00 11.19 2.58
C THR A 596 -26.70 11.80 3.10
N PRO A 597 -25.89 12.41 2.22
CA PRO A 597 -24.68 13.11 2.63
C PRO A 597 -24.99 14.23 3.61
N LEU A 598 -24.16 14.35 4.65
CA LEU A 598 -24.20 15.46 5.60
C LEU A 598 -23.51 16.69 5.01
N GLU A 599 -24.26 17.78 4.80
CA GLU A 599 -23.74 19.08 4.35
C GLU A 599 -22.64 19.65 5.27
N THR A 600 -22.59 19.22 6.53
CA THR A 600 -21.63 19.69 7.54
C THR A 600 -20.36 18.84 7.64
N ALA A 601 -20.18 17.81 6.80
CA ALA A 601 -19.00 16.96 6.80
C ALA A 601 -17.90 17.50 5.85
N ASN A 602 -16.64 17.12 6.10
CA ASN A 602 -15.49 17.55 5.28
C ASN A 602 -15.55 17.04 3.82
N TYR A 603 -16.26 15.95 3.58
CA TYR A 603 -16.53 15.39 2.26
C TYR A 603 -18.03 15.51 2.00
N THR A 604 -18.43 16.15 0.90
CA THR A 604 -19.85 16.38 0.61
C THR A 604 -20.53 15.22 -0.11
N ARG A 605 -19.76 14.23 -0.61
CA ARG A 605 -20.26 13.12 -1.44
C ARG A 605 -20.17 11.76 -0.72
N ILE A 606 -20.95 10.79 -1.20
CA ILE A 606 -21.02 9.41 -0.70
C ILE A 606 -21.05 8.42 -1.87
N ASP A 607 -20.17 7.42 -1.83
CA ASP A 607 -20.10 6.35 -2.84
C ASP A 607 -21.09 5.21 -2.57
N VAL A 608 -21.63 4.58 -3.62
CA VAL A 608 -22.47 3.38 -3.59
C VAL A 608 -21.94 2.31 -4.56
N GLU A 609 -21.44 1.20 -4.00
CA GLU A 609 -20.93 0.04 -4.72
C GLU A 609 -21.73 -1.23 -4.34
N ILE A 610 -22.37 -1.87 -5.32
CA ILE A 610 -23.08 -3.15 -5.16
C ILE A 610 -22.60 -4.15 -6.22
N SER A 611 -21.43 -4.73 -5.99
CA SER A 611 -20.67 -5.56 -6.95
C SER A 611 -20.56 -7.03 -6.53
N ASN A 612 -20.20 -7.95 -7.44
CA ASN A 612 -19.79 -9.34 -7.11
C ASN A 612 -20.74 -10.12 -6.17
N ASN A 613 -22.06 -9.92 -6.26
CA ASN A 613 -23.05 -10.63 -5.46
C ASN A 613 -23.67 -11.82 -6.24
N SER A 614 -24.70 -12.47 -5.70
CA SER A 614 -25.41 -13.53 -6.42
C SER A 614 -25.88 -13.06 -7.81
N PRO A 615 -25.76 -13.87 -8.87
CA PRO A 615 -26.35 -13.54 -10.17
C PRO A 615 -27.88 -13.51 -10.15
N ASP A 616 -28.52 -14.01 -9.09
CA ASP A 616 -29.95 -13.86 -8.84
C ASP A 616 -30.30 -12.56 -8.07
N LEU A 617 -29.31 -11.73 -7.71
CA LEU A 617 -29.57 -10.43 -7.07
C LEU A 617 -30.34 -9.53 -8.01
N CYS A 618 -31.45 -9.00 -7.52
CA CYS A 618 -32.17 -7.93 -8.18
C CYS A 618 -32.32 -6.73 -7.25
N ILE A 619 -32.43 -5.54 -7.85
CA ILE A 619 -32.74 -4.29 -7.17
C ILE A 619 -34.18 -3.87 -7.49
N THR A 620 -34.93 -3.39 -6.51
CA THR A 620 -36.26 -2.83 -6.76
C THR A 620 -36.14 -1.36 -7.22
N PHE A 621 -37.14 -0.86 -7.97
CA PHE A 621 -37.19 0.57 -8.32
C PHE A 621 -37.09 1.48 -7.09
N GLN A 622 -37.74 1.12 -5.98
CA GLN A 622 -37.72 1.96 -4.79
C GLN A 622 -36.30 2.04 -4.20
N GLU A 623 -35.56 0.94 -4.18
CA GLU A 623 -34.16 0.92 -3.73
C GLU A 623 -33.29 1.77 -4.68
N MET A 624 -33.38 1.55 -6.00
CA MET A 624 -32.61 2.33 -6.98
C MET A 624 -32.93 3.82 -6.90
N SER A 625 -34.22 4.20 -6.93
CA SER A 625 -34.67 5.59 -6.88
C SER A 625 -34.34 6.30 -5.56
N ASN A 626 -34.14 5.56 -4.47
CA ASN A 626 -33.63 6.13 -3.23
C ASN A 626 -32.11 6.31 -3.28
N MET A 627 -31.37 5.40 -3.94
CA MET A 627 -29.91 5.46 -4.06
C MET A 627 -29.47 6.61 -4.97
N ILE A 628 -30.17 6.87 -6.08
CA ILE A 628 -29.90 8.00 -6.98
C ILE A 628 -30.64 9.30 -6.60
N HIS A 629 -31.07 9.44 -5.34
CA HIS A 629 -31.95 10.54 -4.93
C HIS A 629 -31.24 11.91 -4.82
N ASP A 630 -29.94 11.89 -4.54
CA ASP A 630 -29.12 13.07 -4.22
C ASP A 630 -27.95 13.17 -5.21
N GLU A 631 -27.67 14.37 -5.72
CA GLU A 631 -26.61 14.64 -6.70
C GLU A 631 -25.17 14.47 -6.16
N ASN A 632 -25.07 14.36 -4.83
CA ASN A 632 -23.82 14.08 -4.11
C ASN A 632 -23.68 12.58 -3.76
N VAL A 633 -24.47 11.70 -4.36
CA VAL A 633 -24.30 10.25 -4.24
C VAL A 633 -23.75 9.68 -5.55
N ASP A 634 -22.54 9.15 -5.49
CA ASP A 634 -21.83 8.60 -6.64
C ASP A 634 -22.11 7.09 -6.74
N ILE A 635 -22.62 6.65 -7.89
CA ILE A 635 -22.95 5.24 -8.15
C ILE A 635 -21.82 4.60 -8.94
N GLU A 636 -21.09 3.67 -8.33
CA GLU A 636 -19.99 2.94 -9.00
C GLU A 636 -20.50 1.69 -9.73
N VAL A 637 -21.21 0.81 -9.01
CA VAL A 637 -21.65 -0.51 -9.52
C VAL A 637 -23.01 -0.86 -8.92
N MET A 638 -23.92 -1.44 -9.72
CA MET A 638 -25.25 -1.88 -9.30
C MET A 638 -25.58 -3.30 -9.78
N PRO A 639 -26.60 -3.96 -9.21
CA PRO A 639 -27.07 -5.26 -9.69
C PRO A 639 -27.61 -5.21 -11.13
N GLU A 640 -27.28 -6.22 -11.94
CA GLU A 640 -27.66 -6.36 -13.35
C GLU A 640 -29.17 -6.40 -13.65
N LYS A 641 -30.02 -6.56 -12.62
CA LYS A 641 -31.43 -6.94 -12.77
C LYS A 641 -32.34 -6.10 -11.91
N PHE A 642 -33.39 -5.55 -12.50
CA PHE A 642 -34.55 -5.08 -11.75
C PHE A 642 -35.40 -6.28 -11.29
N CYS A 643 -35.91 -6.23 -10.06
CA CYS A 643 -36.81 -7.27 -9.55
C CYS A 643 -38.15 -7.28 -10.32
N GLU A 644 -38.70 -8.46 -10.59
CA GLU A 644 -40.03 -8.60 -11.19
C GLU A 644 -41.10 -7.94 -10.31
N MET A 645 -41.85 -7.00 -10.88
CA MET A 645 -42.90 -6.28 -10.15
C MET A 645 -44.26 -6.99 -10.21
N PRO A 646 -45.08 -6.91 -9.15
CA PRO A 646 -46.44 -7.44 -9.15
C PRO A 646 -47.31 -6.70 -10.18
N SER A 647 -47.93 -7.46 -11.08
CA SER A 647 -48.58 -7.01 -12.32
C SER A 647 -49.96 -6.36 -12.15
N SER A 648 -50.15 -5.54 -11.12
CA SER A 648 -51.47 -5.04 -10.70
C SER A 648 -51.63 -3.51 -10.67
N ASN A 649 -50.76 -2.73 -11.32
CA ASN A 649 -50.81 -1.26 -11.26
C ASN A 649 -51.18 -0.62 -12.62
N SER A 650 -52.30 0.10 -12.68
CA SER A 650 -52.98 0.50 -13.93
C SER A 650 -52.36 1.68 -14.68
N THR A 651 -51.18 2.16 -14.26
CA THR A 651 -50.43 3.26 -14.92
C THR A 651 -49.06 2.79 -15.44
N MET A 652 -48.75 1.50 -15.31
CA MET A 652 -47.49 0.90 -15.76
C MET A 652 -47.70 0.13 -17.07
N CYS A 653 -46.77 0.28 -18.01
CA CYS A 653 -46.85 -0.32 -19.34
C CYS A 653 -45.54 -0.99 -19.74
N ASN A 654 -45.61 -2.04 -20.55
CA ASN A 654 -44.43 -2.59 -21.21
C ASN A 654 -44.18 -1.81 -22.52
N ALA A 655 -42.92 -1.52 -22.85
CA ALA A 655 -42.56 -0.81 -24.08
C ALA A 655 -43.06 -1.52 -25.37
N SER A 656 -43.24 -2.85 -25.33
CA SER A 656 -43.82 -3.65 -26.43
C SER A 656 -45.33 -3.48 -26.60
N LEU A 657 -46.03 -2.93 -25.60
CA LEU A 657 -47.50 -2.80 -25.51
C LEU A 657 -47.87 -1.44 -24.92
N LEU A 658 -47.50 -0.37 -25.65
CA LEU A 658 -47.79 1.01 -25.26
C LEU A 658 -49.27 1.37 -25.53
N ASP A 659 -50.03 1.42 -24.44
CA ASP A 659 -51.38 1.99 -24.37
C ASP A 659 -51.35 3.49 -23.99
N SER A 660 -52.48 4.17 -24.06
CA SER A 660 -52.59 5.58 -23.65
C SER A 660 -52.78 5.72 -22.13
N GLY A 661 -51.99 6.57 -21.48
CA GLY A 661 -52.10 6.87 -20.04
C GLY A 661 -51.02 6.22 -19.16
N CYS A 662 -50.01 5.59 -19.76
CA CYS A 662 -48.82 5.11 -19.07
C CYS A 662 -48.09 6.27 -18.38
N SER A 663 -47.83 6.18 -17.08
CA SER A 663 -46.92 7.09 -16.36
C SER A 663 -45.51 6.52 -16.24
N LEU A 664 -45.38 5.19 -16.30
CA LEU A 664 -44.13 4.45 -16.15
C LEU A 664 -44.07 3.34 -17.20
N VAL A 665 -42.97 3.29 -17.95
CA VAL A 665 -42.71 2.31 -19.01
C VAL A 665 -41.57 1.38 -18.59
N GLN A 666 -41.72 0.08 -18.82
CA GLN A 666 -40.68 -0.93 -18.59
C GLN A 666 -40.28 -1.60 -19.92
N GLY A 667 -38.96 -1.68 -20.17
CA GLY A 667 -38.36 -2.12 -21.42
C GLY A 667 -37.88 -0.96 -22.29
N ASP A 668 -37.01 -1.26 -23.26
CA ASP A 668 -36.44 -0.28 -24.18
C ASP A 668 -37.48 0.31 -25.12
N LEU A 669 -37.48 1.65 -25.21
CA LEU A 669 -38.44 2.43 -25.97
C LEU A 669 -37.79 2.93 -27.28
N MET A 670 -38.07 2.24 -28.38
CA MET A 670 -37.59 2.65 -29.72
C MET A 670 -38.68 3.40 -30.49
N ILE A 671 -38.37 4.61 -30.96
CA ILE A 671 -39.17 5.46 -31.83
C ILE A 671 -38.44 5.57 -33.17
N GLY A 672 -39.11 5.20 -34.28
CA GLY A 672 -38.55 5.25 -35.62
C GLY A 672 -39.63 5.35 -36.69
N ALA A 673 -39.24 5.38 -37.97
CA ALA A 673 -40.16 5.53 -39.11
C ALA A 673 -41.34 4.54 -39.15
N SER A 674 -41.22 3.38 -38.48
CA SER A 674 -42.28 2.37 -38.40
C SER A 674 -43.31 2.60 -37.30
N ASN A 675 -43.07 3.50 -36.33
CA ASN A 675 -43.97 3.72 -35.20
C ASN A 675 -44.09 5.19 -34.72
N GLU A 676 -43.44 6.14 -35.39
CA GLU A 676 -43.50 7.59 -35.07
C GLU A 676 -44.92 8.18 -35.02
N GLU A 677 -45.90 7.55 -35.66
CA GLU A 677 -47.32 7.93 -35.54
C GLU A 677 -47.93 7.69 -34.14
N ASN A 678 -47.27 6.90 -33.27
CA ASN A 678 -47.75 6.54 -31.93
C ASN A 678 -47.21 7.43 -30.79
N VAL A 679 -46.36 8.42 -31.09
CA VAL A 679 -45.66 9.25 -30.08
C VAL A 679 -46.59 9.96 -29.10
N GLU A 680 -47.81 10.30 -29.51
CA GLU A 680 -48.84 10.91 -28.65
C GLU A 680 -49.19 10.07 -27.41
N LYS A 681 -48.98 8.75 -27.45
CA LYS A 681 -49.19 7.87 -26.28
C LYS A 681 -48.17 8.10 -25.15
N LEU A 682 -47.02 8.70 -25.47
CA LEU A 682 -45.91 8.92 -24.53
C LEU A 682 -46.07 10.19 -23.70
N ARG A 683 -47.05 11.07 -24.00
CA ARG A 683 -47.27 12.34 -23.31
C ARG A 683 -47.47 12.26 -21.80
N SER A 684 -47.92 11.13 -21.27
CA SER A 684 -48.09 10.92 -19.84
C SER A 684 -46.89 10.25 -19.15
N VAL A 685 -45.91 9.77 -19.92
CA VAL A 685 -44.76 9.00 -19.41
C VAL A 685 -43.82 9.93 -18.66
N LYS A 686 -43.64 9.63 -17.37
CA LYS A 686 -42.71 10.31 -16.45
C LYS A 686 -41.44 9.53 -16.24
N SER A 687 -41.48 8.20 -16.40
CA SER A 687 -40.34 7.33 -16.13
C SER A 687 -40.22 6.20 -17.14
N VAL A 688 -38.99 5.86 -17.53
CA VAL A 688 -38.66 4.71 -18.39
C VAL A 688 -37.60 3.85 -17.70
N PHE A 689 -37.86 2.55 -17.56
CA PHE A 689 -36.93 1.53 -17.08
C PHE A 689 -36.44 0.71 -18.28
N GLY A 690 -35.37 1.19 -18.90
CA GLY A 690 -34.92 0.85 -20.24
C GLY A 690 -34.38 2.12 -20.92
N SER A 691 -33.81 1.97 -22.10
CA SER A 691 -33.35 3.09 -22.93
C SER A 691 -34.48 3.78 -23.69
N LEU A 692 -34.22 5.00 -24.16
CA LEU A 692 -35.01 5.71 -25.16
C LEU A 692 -34.17 5.89 -26.43
N THR A 693 -34.57 5.28 -27.54
CA THR A 693 -33.96 5.46 -28.86
C THR A 693 -34.91 6.17 -29.81
N ILE A 694 -34.45 7.22 -30.48
CA ILE A 694 -35.18 7.95 -31.53
C ILE A 694 -34.35 7.93 -32.83
N GLU A 695 -34.72 7.08 -33.77
CA GLU A 695 -33.90 6.75 -34.94
C GLU A 695 -34.66 6.77 -36.27
N GLY A 696 -34.14 7.52 -37.24
CA GLY A 696 -34.65 7.49 -38.63
C GLY A 696 -36.07 8.05 -38.79
N THR A 697 -36.49 8.93 -37.88
CA THR A 697 -37.83 9.56 -37.88
C THR A 697 -37.89 10.79 -38.79
N ASN A 698 -39.11 11.13 -39.19
CA ASN A 698 -39.48 12.37 -39.88
C ASN A 698 -40.05 13.43 -38.91
N LEU A 699 -39.87 13.24 -37.59
CA LEU A 699 -40.31 14.15 -36.54
C LEU A 699 -39.56 15.48 -36.63
N THR A 700 -40.27 16.59 -36.41
CA THR A 700 -39.67 17.94 -36.34
C THR A 700 -39.41 18.42 -34.92
N SER A 701 -40.04 17.79 -33.92
CA SER A 701 -39.90 18.06 -32.49
C SER A 701 -40.21 16.81 -31.65
N ILE A 702 -39.78 16.81 -30.39
CA ILE A 702 -40.03 15.75 -29.40
C ILE A 702 -40.82 16.22 -28.16
N ASP A 703 -41.50 17.37 -28.21
CA ASP A 703 -42.27 17.96 -27.07
C ASP A 703 -43.38 17.03 -26.49
N PHE A 704 -43.64 15.88 -27.11
CA PHE A 704 -44.47 14.81 -26.52
C PHE A 704 -43.76 14.08 -25.35
N LEU A 705 -42.46 14.30 -25.13
CA LEU A 705 -41.69 13.80 -23.99
C LEU A 705 -41.49 14.85 -22.89
N ASP A 706 -42.17 16.00 -22.95
CA ASP A 706 -42.06 17.06 -21.94
C ASP A 706 -42.35 16.58 -20.51
N SER A 707 -43.20 15.56 -20.34
CA SER A 707 -43.51 14.97 -19.02
C SER A 707 -42.43 14.06 -18.45
N LEU A 708 -41.39 13.72 -19.22
CA LEU A 708 -40.39 12.71 -18.88
C LEU A 708 -39.42 13.26 -17.83
N GLU A 709 -39.41 12.64 -16.64
CA GLU A 709 -38.61 13.07 -15.49
C GLU A 709 -37.38 12.19 -15.26
N VAL A 710 -37.47 10.89 -15.54
CA VAL A 710 -36.39 9.92 -15.25
C VAL A 710 -36.28 8.86 -16.34
N ILE A 711 -35.06 8.56 -16.78
CA ILE A 711 -34.75 7.36 -17.56
C ILE A 711 -33.65 6.61 -16.82
N MET A 712 -33.81 5.30 -16.63
CA MET A 712 -32.79 4.44 -16.03
C MET A 712 -32.68 3.16 -16.84
N THR A 713 -31.46 2.84 -17.23
CA THR A 713 -31.14 1.63 -17.99
C THR A 713 -29.87 1.01 -17.43
N LEU A 714 -29.87 -0.31 -17.35
CA LEU A 714 -28.68 -1.05 -16.97
C LEU A 714 -27.82 -1.32 -18.21
N ASN A 715 -28.39 -1.68 -19.37
CA ASN A 715 -27.63 -2.41 -20.41
C ASN A 715 -27.10 -1.60 -21.60
N GLN A 716 -27.49 -0.33 -21.75
CA GLN A 716 -27.10 0.55 -22.87
C GLN A 716 -27.39 2.03 -22.55
N SER A 717 -26.94 2.98 -23.38
CA SER A 717 -27.17 4.42 -23.18
C SER A 717 -28.64 4.80 -22.92
N ALA A 718 -28.89 5.68 -21.94
CA ALA A 718 -30.25 6.08 -21.54
C ALA A 718 -31.05 6.79 -22.63
N ILE A 719 -30.42 7.68 -23.40
CA ILE A 719 -31.04 8.37 -24.53
C ILE A 719 -30.12 8.28 -25.74
N LEU A 720 -30.67 7.87 -26.88
CA LEU A 720 -29.99 7.82 -28.18
C LEU A 720 -30.87 8.48 -29.24
N VAL A 721 -30.39 9.54 -29.90
CA VAL A 721 -31.12 10.23 -30.97
C VAL A 721 -30.22 10.31 -32.21
N ARG A 722 -30.61 9.65 -33.32
CA ARG A 722 -29.75 9.54 -34.53
C ARG A 722 -30.54 9.45 -35.85
N PHE A 723 -29.92 9.89 -36.94
CA PHE A 723 -30.46 9.78 -38.31
C PHE A 723 -31.85 10.44 -38.54
N ASN A 724 -32.22 11.47 -37.76
CA ASN A 724 -33.51 12.17 -37.90
C ASN A 724 -33.33 13.48 -38.72
N GLU A 725 -33.45 13.42 -40.05
CA GLU A 725 -33.08 14.54 -40.94
C GLU A 725 -33.87 15.84 -40.73
N ASN A 726 -35.11 15.76 -40.23
CA ASN A 726 -36.01 16.90 -40.07
C ASN A 726 -36.17 17.38 -38.61
N LEU A 727 -35.46 16.78 -37.66
CA LEU A 727 -35.60 17.08 -36.23
C LEU A 727 -34.78 18.34 -35.88
N VAL A 728 -35.48 19.45 -35.62
CA VAL A 728 -34.85 20.78 -35.50
C VAL A 728 -34.44 21.10 -34.05
N ASN A 729 -35.07 20.49 -33.06
CA ASN A 729 -34.75 20.67 -31.64
C ASN A 729 -35.00 19.39 -30.85
N VAL A 730 -34.18 19.16 -29.82
CA VAL A 730 -34.26 18.04 -28.88
C VAL A 730 -34.18 18.64 -27.48
N SER A 731 -35.30 18.62 -26.75
CA SER A 731 -35.42 19.24 -25.43
C SER A 731 -36.18 18.30 -24.50
N PHE A 732 -35.69 18.16 -23.27
CA PHE A 732 -36.32 17.37 -22.21
C PHE A 732 -36.52 18.25 -20.97
N PRO A 733 -37.50 19.16 -20.96
CA PRO A 733 -37.56 20.29 -20.02
C PRO A 733 -37.79 19.91 -18.55
N ASN A 734 -38.25 18.69 -18.26
CA ASN A 734 -38.49 18.19 -16.90
C ASN A 734 -37.61 16.99 -16.52
N LEU A 735 -36.65 16.61 -17.36
CA LEU A 735 -35.76 15.47 -17.11
C LEU A 735 -34.76 15.80 -16.00
N LYS A 736 -34.73 14.94 -14.98
CA LYS A 736 -33.92 15.08 -13.77
C LYS A 736 -32.73 14.12 -13.75
N ALA A 737 -32.92 12.90 -14.28
CA ALA A 737 -31.90 11.86 -14.33
C ALA A 737 -32.05 11.00 -15.59
N ALA A 738 -30.93 10.60 -16.18
CA ALA A 738 -30.87 9.81 -17.41
C ALA A 738 -29.63 8.89 -17.41
N ASP A 739 -29.59 7.96 -16.46
CA ASP A 739 -28.40 7.16 -16.15
C ASP A 739 -28.34 5.81 -16.89
N PHE A 740 -27.11 5.44 -17.22
CA PHE A 740 -26.72 4.12 -17.73
C PHE A 740 -25.75 3.49 -16.73
N ILE A 741 -26.12 2.34 -16.16
CA ILE A 741 -25.33 1.67 -15.11
C ILE A 741 -24.87 0.29 -15.59
N ILE A 742 -23.63 0.22 -16.05
CA ILE A 742 -23.02 -0.91 -16.78
C ILE A 742 -23.23 -2.26 -16.06
N PRO A 743 -23.78 -3.30 -16.71
CA PRO A 743 -23.92 -4.64 -16.15
C PRO A 743 -22.84 -5.58 -16.71
N PRO A 744 -22.27 -6.49 -15.90
CA PRO A 744 -21.42 -7.55 -16.43
C PRO A 744 -22.12 -8.37 -17.54
N VAL A 745 -21.46 -8.47 -18.70
CA VAL A 745 -21.90 -9.25 -19.85
C VAL A 745 -21.81 -10.75 -19.52
N THR A 746 -22.96 -11.42 -19.47
CA THR A 746 -23.05 -12.86 -19.15
C THR A 746 -23.32 -13.73 -20.39
N VAL A 747 -22.44 -14.72 -20.63
CA VAL A 747 -22.63 -15.77 -21.66
C VAL A 747 -23.15 -17.05 -21.01
N ALA A 748 -24.37 -17.45 -21.37
CA ALA A 748 -25.08 -18.55 -20.72
C ALA A 748 -24.30 -19.88 -20.71
N GLY A 749 -23.98 -20.39 -19.51
CA GLY A 749 -23.24 -21.64 -19.31
C GLY A 749 -21.72 -21.50 -19.42
N CYS A 750 -21.20 -20.29 -19.63
CA CYS A 750 -19.78 -19.99 -19.77
C CYS A 750 -19.24 -19.02 -18.70
N THR A 751 -19.96 -18.82 -17.60
CA THR A 751 -19.49 -18.03 -16.45
C THR A 751 -18.70 -18.91 -15.47
N PHE A 752 -17.62 -18.38 -14.90
CA PHE A 752 -16.86 -18.96 -13.80
C PHE A 752 -16.99 -18.08 -12.54
N GLU A 753 -17.94 -18.46 -11.68
CA GLU A 753 -18.38 -17.68 -10.52
C GLU A 753 -17.37 -17.64 -9.34
N SER A 754 -16.37 -18.52 -9.32
CA SER A 754 -15.56 -18.75 -8.11
C SER A 754 -14.38 -17.78 -7.91
N SER A 755 -14.07 -16.95 -8.90
CA SER A 755 -12.92 -16.04 -8.98
C SER A 755 -11.54 -16.69 -8.80
N LEU A 756 -11.24 -17.20 -7.60
CA LEU A 756 -10.04 -17.96 -7.28
C LEU A 756 -9.98 -19.26 -8.10
N VAL A 757 -8.84 -19.46 -8.77
CA VAL A 757 -8.47 -20.72 -9.41
C VAL A 757 -7.70 -21.60 -8.41
N ASP A 758 -8.30 -22.72 -7.99
CA ASP A 758 -7.66 -23.76 -7.18
C ASP A 758 -8.18 -25.17 -7.54
N SER A 759 -7.64 -26.22 -6.93
CA SER A 759 -8.05 -27.61 -7.18
C SER A 759 -9.49 -27.94 -6.81
N VAL A 760 -10.14 -27.11 -5.97
CA VAL A 760 -11.55 -27.22 -5.58
C VAL A 760 -12.47 -26.54 -6.60
N THR A 761 -12.07 -25.38 -7.15
CA THR A 761 -12.86 -24.55 -8.07
C THR A 761 -12.68 -24.95 -9.53
N LEU A 762 -11.53 -25.50 -9.94
CA LEU A 762 -11.24 -25.96 -11.32
C LEU A 762 -12.23 -27.02 -11.87
N LYS A 763 -13.05 -27.64 -11.02
CA LYS A 763 -14.14 -28.53 -11.47
C LYS A 763 -15.38 -27.78 -11.99
N TYR A 764 -15.53 -26.50 -11.64
CA TYR A 764 -16.62 -25.62 -12.06
C TYR A 764 -16.26 -24.76 -13.28
N PHE A 765 -14.97 -24.63 -13.61
CA PHE A 765 -14.52 -23.86 -14.77
C PHE A 765 -15.13 -24.40 -16.09
N PRO A 766 -15.68 -23.53 -16.96
CA PRO A 766 -16.46 -23.93 -18.14
C PRO A 766 -15.58 -24.41 -19.31
N ARG A 767 -15.04 -25.62 -19.19
CA ARG A 767 -14.03 -26.23 -20.10
C ARG A 767 -14.40 -26.30 -21.59
N ASN A 768 -15.68 -26.15 -21.94
CA ASN A 768 -16.16 -26.26 -23.33
C ASN A 768 -16.43 -24.90 -24.00
N CYS A 769 -16.15 -23.79 -23.30
CA CYS A 769 -16.46 -22.45 -23.76
C CYS A 769 -15.24 -21.77 -24.40
N SER A 770 -15.49 -21.09 -25.54
CA SER A 770 -14.52 -20.22 -26.21
C SER A 770 -14.44 -18.84 -25.57
N THR A 771 -15.58 -18.31 -25.12
CA THR A 771 -15.68 -17.08 -24.33
C THR A 771 -16.06 -17.47 -22.91
N VAL A 772 -15.35 -16.96 -21.91
CA VAL A 772 -15.59 -17.23 -20.48
C VAL A 772 -15.81 -15.91 -19.74
N CYS A 773 -16.87 -15.82 -18.96
CA CYS A 773 -17.16 -14.64 -18.12
C CYS A 773 -16.68 -14.90 -16.69
N VAL A 774 -16.03 -13.91 -16.06
CA VAL A 774 -15.63 -13.90 -14.65
C VAL A 774 -16.15 -12.60 -14.02
N PRO A 775 -17.30 -12.62 -13.32
CA PRO A 775 -17.98 -11.39 -12.87
C PRO A 775 -17.16 -10.48 -11.95
N SER A 776 -16.16 -11.03 -11.24
CA SER A 776 -15.15 -10.28 -10.49
C SER A 776 -13.77 -10.34 -11.16
N ALA A 777 -13.11 -11.49 -11.13
CA ALA A 777 -11.81 -11.70 -11.77
C ALA A 777 -11.55 -13.18 -12.05
N LEU A 778 -10.62 -13.50 -12.95
CA LEU A 778 -9.90 -14.77 -12.99
C LEU A 778 -8.65 -14.61 -12.13
N TYR A 779 -8.70 -15.06 -10.87
CA TYR A 779 -7.64 -14.85 -9.89
C TYR A 779 -6.72 -16.07 -9.77
N ILE A 780 -5.41 -15.83 -9.92
CA ILE A 780 -4.34 -16.84 -9.84
C ILE A 780 -3.26 -16.31 -8.90
N GLY A 781 -3.03 -16.97 -7.76
CA GLY A 781 -2.10 -16.45 -6.76
C GLY A 781 -1.46 -17.48 -5.84
N ARG A 782 -1.13 -17.04 -4.61
CA ARG A 782 -0.45 -17.87 -3.60
C ARG A 782 -1.27 -19.12 -3.24
N GLU A 783 -2.59 -19.00 -3.24
CA GLU A 783 -3.58 -20.03 -2.94
C GLU A 783 -3.77 -21.03 -4.11
N THR A 784 -3.34 -20.67 -5.32
CA THR A 784 -3.52 -21.49 -6.52
C THR A 784 -2.60 -22.72 -6.48
N ASP A 785 -3.10 -23.81 -5.90
CA ASP A 785 -2.42 -25.09 -5.74
C ASP A 785 -2.16 -25.93 -7.02
N PRO A 786 -2.86 -25.80 -8.18
CA PRO A 786 -2.65 -26.67 -9.33
C PRO A 786 -1.23 -26.56 -9.92
N THR A 787 -0.87 -27.49 -10.79
CA THR A 787 0.34 -27.39 -11.62
C THR A 787 0.05 -26.60 -12.89
N GLU A 788 1.09 -25.99 -13.47
CA GLU A 788 1.01 -25.29 -14.76
C GLU A 788 0.34 -26.16 -15.85
N LYS A 789 0.70 -27.45 -15.92
CA LYS A 789 0.07 -28.43 -16.83
C LYS A 789 -1.43 -28.62 -16.59
N GLN A 790 -1.90 -28.57 -15.34
CA GLN A 790 -3.33 -28.63 -15.04
C GLN A 790 -4.02 -27.35 -15.50
N LEU A 791 -3.43 -26.17 -15.26
CA LEU A 791 -3.96 -24.90 -15.75
C LEU A 791 -4.03 -24.88 -17.29
N THR A 792 -2.97 -25.30 -17.99
CA THR A 792 -2.96 -25.38 -19.46
C THR A 792 -4.09 -26.27 -20.00
N GLU A 793 -4.27 -27.47 -19.45
CA GLU A 793 -5.33 -28.40 -19.89
C GLU A 793 -6.73 -27.89 -19.55
N MET A 794 -6.86 -27.07 -18.51
CA MET A 794 -8.11 -26.45 -18.07
C MET A 794 -8.53 -25.27 -18.94
N PHE A 795 -7.58 -24.42 -19.33
CA PHE A 795 -7.83 -23.19 -20.09
C PHE A 795 -7.71 -23.36 -21.61
N LYS A 796 -7.26 -24.51 -22.11
CA LYS A 796 -6.97 -24.78 -23.55
C LYS A 796 -8.04 -24.38 -24.58
N ASN A 797 -9.31 -24.28 -24.18
CA ASN A 797 -10.43 -23.93 -25.06
C ASN A 797 -10.85 -22.46 -24.93
N MET A 798 -10.42 -21.76 -23.87
CA MET A 798 -10.75 -20.35 -23.62
C MET A 798 -9.90 -19.45 -24.50
N LYS A 799 -10.58 -18.69 -25.37
CA LYS A 799 -10.01 -17.68 -26.28
C LYS A 799 -10.37 -16.27 -25.86
N HIS A 800 -11.54 -16.05 -25.26
CA HIS A 800 -11.99 -14.73 -24.82
C HIS A 800 -12.32 -14.79 -23.34
N LEU A 801 -11.77 -13.86 -22.55
CA LEU A 801 -12.12 -13.65 -21.15
C LEU A 801 -12.93 -12.35 -21.06
N ILE A 802 -14.03 -12.37 -20.31
CA ILE A 802 -14.82 -11.19 -19.99
C ILE A 802 -14.78 -11.02 -18.47
N GLY A 803 -14.16 -9.94 -17.98
CA GLY A 803 -13.81 -9.68 -16.58
C GLY A 803 -12.29 -9.65 -16.35
N SER A 804 -11.88 -9.17 -15.18
CA SER A 804 -10.45 -8.93 -14.86
C SER A 804 -9.60 -10.20 -14.90
N LEU A 805 -8.32 -10.09 -15.25
CA LEU A 805 -7.33 -11.15 -15.11
C LEU A 805 -6.29 -10.72 -14.07
N ILE A 806 -6.19 -11.43 -12.96
CA ILE A 806 -5.31 -11.05 -11.85
C ILE A 806 -4.38 -12.23 -11.52
N VAL A 807 -3.08 -12.03 -11.73
CA VAL A 807 -2.03 -12.99 -11.39
C VAL A 807 -1.07 -12.35 -10.39
N THR A 808 -1.17 -12.74 -9.11
CA THR A 808 -0.43 -12.07 -8.03
C THR A 808 0.17 -13.02 -6.99
N GLN A 809 1.41 -12.79 -6.56
CA GLN A 809 2.14 -13.66 -5.63
C GLN A 809 2.19 -15.15 -6.07
N SER A 810 2.13 -15.41 -7.38
CA SER A 810 2.04 -16.76 -7.92
C SER A 810 3.41 -17.43 -8.02
N LYS A 811 3.41 -18.76 -7.91
CA LYS A 811 4.61 -19.61 -7.96
C LYS A 811 5.12 -19.91 -9.39
N TYR A 812 4.44 -19.41 -10.43
CA TYR A 812 4.69 -19.79 -11.83
C TYR A 812 5.78 -18.95 -12.48
N LYS A 813 6.51 -19.55 -13.42
CA LYS A 813 7.56 -18.84 -14.17
C LYS A 813 7.05 -18.05 -15.37
N SER A 814 5.84 -18.35 -15.85
CA SER A 814 5.20 -17.59 -16.92
C SER A 814 3.68 -17.77 -16.91
N GLY A 815 2.99 -16.90 -17.64
CA GLY A 815 1.58 -17.00 -17.97
C GLY A 815 1.25 -17.97 -19.12
N ARG A 816 2.21 -18.77 -19.62
CA ARG A 816 2.02 -19.67 -20.77
C ARG A 816 0.89 -20.69 -20.62
N PHE A 817 0.41 -20.96 -19.41
CA PHE A 817 -0.80 -21.75 -19.18
C PHE A 817 -2.09 -21.08 -19.73
N LEU A 818 -2.07 -19.79 -20.03
CA LEU A 818 -3.09 -19.01 -20.75
C LEU A 818 -2.71 -18.73 -22.22
N ALA A 819 -1.68 -19.36 -22.79
CA ALA A 819 -1.22 -19.07 -24.16
C ALA A 819 -2.25 -19.33 -25.28
N GLY A 820 -3.41 -19.93 -24.99
CA GLY A 820 -4.54 -20.04 -25.93
C GLY A 820 -5.50 -18.84 -25.94
N LEU A 821 -5.34 -17.90 -25.01
CA LEU A 821 -6.21 -16.73 -24.87
C LEU A 821 -5.87 -15.68 -25.94
N GLU A 822 -6.93 -15.14 -26.56
CA GLU A 822 -6.92 -14.18 -27.67
C GLU A 822 -7.40 -12.79 -27.21
N THR A 823 -8.34 -12.69 -26.28
CA THR A 823 -8.84 -11.39 -25.78
C THR A 823 -9.16 -11.38 -24.28
N VAL A 824 -9.04 -10.22 -23.62
CA VAL A 824 -9.59 -9.94 -22.28
C VAL A 824 -10.40 -8.64 -22.33
N ASP A 825 -11.68 -8.68 -21.98
CA ASP A 825 -12.52 -7.48 -21.88
C ASP A 825 -13.01 -7.27 -20.46
N CYS A 826 -12.61 -6.18 -19.81
CA CYS A 826 -13.04 -5.86 -18.46
C CYS A 826 -13.51 -4.41 -18.31
N TYR A 827 -14.25 -3.93 -19.32
CA TYR A 827 -15.03 -2.68 -19.24
C TYR A 827 -14.18 -1.42 -19.03
N ASN A 828 -12.92 -1.43 -19.50
CA ASN A 828 -11.88 -0.42 -19.30
C ASN A 828 -11.44 -0.18 -17.83
N SER A 829 -12.30 -0.46 -16.84
CA SER A 829 -12.07 -0.18 -15.42
C SER A 829 -11.55 -1.38 -14.61
N GLY A 830 -11.73 -2.61 -15.09
CA GLY A 830 -11.11 -3.79 -14.50
C GLY A 830 -9.60 -3.86 -14.79
N TYR A 831 -8.96 -4.94 -14.34
CA TYR A 831 -7.50 -5.08 -14.41
C TYR A 831 -7.03 -6.26 -15.27
N PHE A 832 -5.96 -6.02 -16.04
CA PHE A 832 -5.01 -7.02 -16.51
C PHE A 832 -3.75 -6.89 -15.65
N GLN A 833 -3.66 -7.68 -14.58
CA GLN A 833 -2.70 -7.51 -13.50
C GLN A 833 -1.73 -8.68 -13.37
N TRP A 834 -0.43 -8.36 -13.33
CA TRP A 834 0.66 -9.31 -13.06
C TRP A 834 1.59 -8.71 -12.02
N THR A 835 1.44 -9.09 -10.74
CA THR A 835 2.13 -8.42 -9.62
C THR A 835 2.80 -9.35 -8.61
N LEU A 836 3.95 -8.95 -8.06
CA LEU A 836 4.61 -9.70 -6.97
C LEU A 836 4.92 -11.17 -7.30
N ASN A 837 5.05 -11.53 -8.59
CA ASN A 837 5.33 -12.90 -9.01
C ASN A 837 6.85 -13.12 -9.05
N GLU A 838 7.47 -13.32 -7.89
CA GLU A 838 8.94 -13.43 -7.76
C GLU A 838 9.58 -14.44 -8.72
N ASN A 839 8.95 -15.59 -8.98
CA ASN A 839 9.48 -16.63 -9.86
C ASN A 839 9.27 -16.36 -11.36
N MET A 840 8.53 -15.33 -11.73
CA MET A 840 8.13 -15.06 -13.11
C MET A 840 9.28 -14.49 -13.92
N THR A 841 9.53 -15.06 -15.10
CA THR A 841 10.55 -14.60 -16.05
C THR A 841 9.97 -13.86 -17.25
N GLU A 842 8.70 -14.14 -17.60
CA GLU A 842 7.95 -13.47 -18.66
C GLU A 842 6.44 -13.66 -18.45
N ILE A 843 5.58 -12.85 -19.08
CA ILE A 843 4.13 -13.15 -19.14
C ILE A 843 3.87 -14.23 -20.20
N GLY A 844 4.37 -14.05 -21.43
CA GLY A 844 4.44 -15.13 -22.43
C GLY A 844 3.08 -15.64 -22.91
N MET A 845 2.18 -14.74 -23.33
CA MET A 845 0.87 -15.07 -23.91
C MET A 845 0.79 -14.65 -25.39
N PRO A 846 1.45 -15.36 -26.32
CA PRO A 846 1.68 -14.89 -27.68
C PRO A 846 0.44 -14.79 -28.56
N ASN A 847 -0.67 -15.44 -28.20
CA ASN A 847 -1.93 -15.36 -28.95
C ASN A 847 -2.83 -14.20 -28.49
N LEU A 848 -2.50 -13.50 -27.40
CA LEU A 848 -3.31 -12.41 -26.87
C LEU A 848 -3.23 -11.21 -27.83
N THR A 849 -4.38 -10.83 -28.41
CA THR A 849 -4.50 -9.76 -29.40
C THR A 849 -5.13 -8.48 -28.86
N THR A 850 -6.13 -8.55 -27.98
CA THR A 850 -6.82 -7.33 -27.49
C THR A 850 -7.13 -7.37 -26.00
N VAL A 851 -6.90 -6.24 -25.33
CA VAL A 851 -7.28 -6.04 -23.92
C VAL A 851 -8.00 -4.69 -23.74
N SER A 852 -9.16 -4.69 -23.09
CA SER A 852 -9.91 -3.49 -22.67
C SER A 852 -9.96 -3.39 -21.15
N CYS A 853 -8.77 -3.22 -20.57
CA CYS A 853 -8.50 -3.25 -19.13
C CYS A 853 -7.35 -2.30 -18.78
N ARG A 854 -7.35 -1.77 -17.54
CA ARG A 854 -6.17 -1.16 -16.92
C ARG A 854 -5.05 -2.19 -16.84
N VAL A 855 -3.84 -1.85 -17.26
CA VAL A 855 -2.69 -2.76 -17.27
C VAL A 855 -1.79 -2.45 -16.08
N LEU A 856 -1.59 -3.42 -15.19
CA LEU A 856 -0.76 -3.26 -14.00
C LEU A 856 0.26 -4.40 -13.88
N ILE A 857 1.53 -4.11 -14.18
CA ILE A 857 2.61 -5.10 -14.22
C ILE A 857 3.76 -4.62 -13.31
N LYS A 858 3.75 -5.01 -12.03
CA LYS A 858 4.73 -4.49 -11.06
C LYS A 858 5.31 -5.51 -10.09
N SER A 859 6.53 -5.24 -9.60
CA SER A 859 7.17 -6.03 -8.55
C SER A 859 7.46 -7.49 -8.94
N ASN A 860 7.65 -7.79 -10.23
CA ASN A 860 8.03 -9.12 -10.71
C ASN A 860 9.56 -9.18 -10.92
N VAL A 861 10.31 -9.33 -9.82
CA VAL A 861 11.76 -9.08 -9.74
C VAL A 861 12.66 -9.92 -10.66
N ASN A 862 12.20 -11.08 -11.14
CA ASN A 862 12.93 -11.92 -12.11
C ASN A 862 12.37 -11.83 -13.54
N MET A 863 11.38 -10.97 -13.79
CA MET A 863 10.72 -10.87 -15.10
C MET A 863 11.51 -9.95 -16.03
N ILE A 864 12.04 -10.52 -17.11
CA ILE A 864 12.95 -9.82 -18.05
C ILE A 864 12.25 -9.32 -19.32
N GLN A 865 11.04 -9.79 -19.63
CA GLN A 865 10.28 -9.37 -20.81
C GLN A 865 8.77 -9.58 -20.63
N LEU A 866 7.95 -8.86 -21.39
CA LEU A 866 6.51 -9.11 -21.46
C LEU A 866 6.20 -10.38 -22.28
N ASN A 867 6.67 -10.43 -23.52
CA ASN A 867 6.37 -11.48 -24.50
C ASN A 867 4.86 -11.59 -24.79
N LEU A 868 4.29 -10.46 -25.18
CA LEU A 868 2.91 -10.21 -25.60
C LEU A 868 2.86 -9.58 -27.01
N PRO A 869 3.54 -10.15 -28.02
CA PRO A 869 3.86 -9.48 -29.29
C PRO A 869 2.67 -9.05 -30.16
N ASN A 870 1.47 -9.56 -29.89
CA ASN A 870 0.25 -9.23 -30.66
C ASN A 870 -0.75 -8.36 -29.88
N LEU A 871 -0.45 -8.01 -28.62
CA LEU A 871 -1.38 -7.32 -27.72
C LEU A 871 -1.56 -5.85 -28.12
N ILE A 872 -2.79 -5.44 -28.39
CA ILE A 872 -3.24 -4.05 -28.57
C ILE A 872 -4.28 -3.70 -27.50
N LEU A 873 -4.26 -2.48 -26.96
CA LEU A 873 -5.30 -2.00 -26.06
C LEU A 873 -6.44 -1.34 -26.83
N VAL A 874 -7.67 -1.72 -26.48
CA VAL A 874 -8.92 -1.29 -27.15
C VAL A 874 -9.93 -0.81 -26.12
N GLU A 875 -10.84 0.10 -26.49
CA GLU A 875 -12.03 0.36 -25.68
C GLU A 875 -12.98 -0.86 -25.67
N SER A 876 -13.57 -1.16 -24.52
CA SER A 876 -14.65 -2.12 -24.39
C SER A 876 -15.89 -1.60 -25.10
N SER A 877 -16.45 -2.40 -26.01
CA SER A 877 -17.70 -2.07 -26.72
C SER A 877 -18.94 -1.97 -25.82
N ALA A 878 -18.82 -2.29 -24.53
CA ALA A 878 -19.88 -2.26 -23.54
C ALA A 878 -19.94 -0.96 -22.71
N VAL A 879 -18.95 -0.05 -22.85
CA VAL A 879 -18.89 1.21 -22.10
C VAL A 879 -18.61 2.39 -23.03
N ASN A 880 -19.10 3.58 -22.68
CA ASN A 880 -18.79 4.81 -23.41
C ASN A 880 -17.54 5.46 -22.79
N SER A 881 -16.41 5.29 -23.45
CA SER A 881 -15.10 5.96 -23.25
C SER A 881 -14.67 6.31 -21.83
N SER A 882 -13.61 5.63 -21.38
CA SER A 882 -12.83 6.00 -20.20
C SER A 882 -11.36 5.76 -20.50
N LEU A 883 -10.47 6.57 -19.90
CA LEU A 883 -9.02 6.37 -20.03
C LEU A 883 -8.63 4.95 -19.59
N ILE A 884 -7.71 4.33 -20.33
CA ILE A 884 -7.10 3.05 -19.96
C ILE A 884 -5.66 3.33 -19.53
N ASP A 885 -5.37 3.23 -18.22
CA ASP A 885 -4.01 3.42 -17.72
C ASP A 885 -3.15 2.16 -17.82
N VAL A 886 -1.89 2.35 -18.21
CA VAL A 886 -0.85 1.33 -18.30
C VAL A 886 0.28 1.68 -17.35
N ARG A 887 0.52 0.83 -16.36
CA ARG A 887 1.62 0.95 -15.38
C ARG A 887 2.48 -0.30 -15.36
N ILE A 888 3.77 -0.13 -15.56
CA ILE A 888 4.76 -1.21 -15.63
C ILE A 888 6.02 -0.76 -14.90
N PHE A 889 6.23 -1.16 -13.64
CA PHE A 889 7.33 -0.63 -12.82
C PHE A 889 7.84 -1.61 -11.75
N ASN A 890 9.03 -1.37 -11.21
CA ASN A 890 9.69 -2.22 -10.21
C ASN A 890 9.77 -3.72 -10.62
N ASN A 891 9.97 -4.02 -11.91
CA ASN A 891 10.20 -5.40 -12.38
C ASN A 891 11.71 -5.75 -12.29
N SER A 892 12.23 -6.71 -13.06
CA SER A 892 13.67 -7.00 -13.03
C SER A 892 14.50 -5.81 -13.54
N PRO A 893 15.73 -5.58 -13.06
CA PRO A 893 16.64 -4.60 -13.66
C PRO A 893 16.96 -4.89 -15.13
N ASP A 894 16.94 -6.18 -15.51
CA ASP A 894 17.10 -6.64 -16.90
C ASP A 894 15.77 -6.64 -17.68
N PHE A 895 14.72 -5.95 -17.20
CA PHE A 895 13.41 -5.93 -17.85
C PHE A 895 13.38 -5.02 -19.09
N CYS A 896 12.94 -5.59 -20.20
CA CYS A 896 12.75 -4.86 -21.45
C CYS A 896 11.33 -5.00 -22.02
N ILE A 897 10.90 -3.97 -22.74
CA ILE A 897 9.68 -3.91 -23.55
C ILE A 897 10.11 -3.88 -25.01
N SER A 898 9.52 -4.71 -25.88
CA SER A 898 9.83 -4.61 -27.31
C SER A 898 9.18 -3.37 -27.93
N ILE A 899 9.80 -2.80 -28.96
CA ILE A 899 9.24 -1.65 -29.68
C ILE A 899 7.85 -1.96 -30.25
N LEU A 900 7.61 -3.22 -30.63
CA LEU A 900 6.30 -3.66 -31.11
C LEU A 900 5.22 -3.55 -30.01
N GLU A 901 5.50 -4.07 -28.81
CA GLU A 901 4.60 -3.97 -27.66
C GLU A 901 4.35 -2.50 -27.27
N MET A 902 5.39 -1.66 -27.24
CA MET A 902 5.24 -0.22 -26.97
C MET A 902 4.41 0.49 -28.06
N THR A 903 4.65 0.18 -29.33
CA THR A 903 3.86 0.74 -30.44
C THR A 903 2.39 0.40 -30.29
N HIS A 904 2.07 -0.82 -29.85
CA HIS A 904 0.69 -1.22 -29.59
C HIS A 904 0.06 -0.50 -28.39
N PHE A 905 0.81 -0.24 -27.32
CA PHE A 905 0.35 0.60 -26.20
C PHE A 905 0.13 2.07 -26.59
N MET A 906 0.64 2.52 -27.73
CA MET A 906 0.42 3.87 -28.27
C MET A 906 -0.62 3.94 -29.40
N THR A 907 -1.33 2.85 -29.71
CA THR A 907 -2.22 2.80 -30.88
C THR A 907 -3.35 3.84 -30.85
N HIS A 908 -3.79 4.25 -29.66
CA HIS A 908 -4.94 5.13 -29.47
C HIS A 908 -4.68 6.20 -28.41
N ASP A 909 -5.28 7.37 -28.60
CA ASP A 909 -5.07 8.55 -27.75
C ASP A 909 -5.68 8.42 -26.34
N TYR A 910 -6.70 7.57 -26.15
CA TYR A 910 -7.33 7.28 -24.83
C TYR A 910 -6.50 6.35 -23.92
N ILE A 911 -5.38 5.81 -24.41
CA ILE A 911 -4.48 4.98 -23.60
C ILE A 911 -3.53 5.92 -22.87
N ASP A 912 -3.60 5.94 -21.55
CA ASP A 912 -2.68 6.70 -20.71
C ASP A 912 -1.49 5.82 -20.30
N LEU A 913 -0.27 6.36 -20.40
CA LEU A 913 0.96 5.64 -20.06
C LEU A 913 1.56 6.29 -18.81
N TYR A 914 1.36 5.64 -17.66
CA TYR A 914 1.67 6.21 -16.36
C TYR A 914 2.58 5.27 -15.57
N GLN A 915 3.82 5.70 -15.28
CA GLN A 915 4.85 4.86 -14.62
C GLN A 915 5.14 3.56 -15.43
N VAL A 916 5.73 3.73 -16.62
CA VAL A 916 6.19 2.63 -17.47
C VAL A 916 7.72 2.69 -17.55
N HIS A 917 8.39 1.76 -16.87
CA HIS A 917 9.84 1.71 -16.66
C HIS A 917 10.42 0.43 -17.28
N GLY A 918 11.70 0.47 -17.64
CA GLY A 918 12.45 -0.64 -18.22
C GLY A 918 13.36 -0.18 -19.36
N THR A 919 13.74 -1.11 -20.23
CA THR A 919 14.55 -0.81 -21.42
C THR A 919 13.84 -1.22 -22.71
N TYR A 920 14.35 -0.84 -23.88
CA TYR A 920 13.92 -1.45 -25.15
C TYR A 920 14.74 -2.71 -25.43
N CYS A 921 14.08 -3.82 -25.78
CA CYS A 921 14.77 -5.08 -26.06
C CYS A 921 15.66 -4.97 -27.32
N GLU A 922 16.87 -5.57 -27.30
CA GLU A 922 17.85 -5.58 -28.42
C GLU A 922 17.38 -6.32 -29.69
N ASP A 923 16.13 -6.80 -29.73
CA ASP A 923 15.58 -7.66 -30.78
C ASP A 923 15.35 -6.97 -32.14
N PHE A 924 15.71 -5.69 -32.29
CA PHE A 924 15.43 -4.87 -33.47
C PHE A 924 15.91 -5.53 -34.78
N GLU A 925 17.15 -6.04 -34.83
CA GLU A 925 17.69 -6.72 -36.03
C GLU A 925 17.07 -8.10 -36.32
N ASN A 926 16.56 -8.80 -35.30
CA ASN A 926 15.99 -10.15 -35.42
C ASN A 926 14.48 -10.15 -35.61
N SER A 927 13.81 -9.04 -35.29
CA SER A 927 12.38 -8.89 -35.40
C SER A 927 11.94 -8.78 -36.86
N THR A 928 10.98 -9.60 -37.30
CA THR A 928 10.41 -9.52 -38.66
C THR A 928 9.44 -8.34 -38.83
N VAL A 929 9.61 -7.28 -38.03
CA VAL A 929 8.73 -6.12 -37.99
C VAL A 929 9.05 -5.24 -39.20
N THR A 930 8.32 -5.47 -40.28
CA THR A 930 8.19 -4.48 -41.34
C THR A 930 7.36 -3.31 -40.81
N PHE A 931 8.01 -2.36 -40.15
CA PHE A 931 7.45 -1.02 -39.98
C PHE A 931 7.05 -0.52 -41.39
N GLU A 932 5.81 -0.04 -41.56
CA GLU A 932 5.38 0.55 -42.84
C GLU A 932 6.18 1.81 -43.21
N LYS A 933 6.88 2.38 -42.22
CA LYS A 933 7.73 3.56 -42.31
C LYS A 933 9.17 3.18 -41.97
N LYS A 934 10.15 3.92 -42.49
CA LYS A 934 11.59 3.65 -42.28
C LYS A 934 11.94 3.87 -40.80
N ALA A 935 12.26 2.79 -40.09
CA ALA A 935 12.85 2.82 -38.75
C ALA A 935 14.39 2.88 -38.84
N CYS A 936 15.02 3.56 -37.89
CA CYS A 936 16.47 3.78 -37.81
C CYS A 936 16.96 3.61 -36.38
N ASP A 937 17.96 2.75 -36.17
CA ASP A 937 18.58 2.50 -34.87
C ASP A 937 19.84 3.35 -34.72
N LEU A 938 19.90 4.13 -33.64
CA LEU A 938 21.02 5.00 -33.28
C LEU A 938 21.77 4.51 -32.03
N THR A 939 21.32 3.44 -31.38
CA THR A 939 21.81 2.91 -30.08
C THR A 939 23.32 2.62 -30.08
N TYR A 940 23.89 2.32 -31.25
CA TYR A 940 25.33 2.03 -31.43
C TYR A 940 26.03 3.00 -32.42
N ALA A 941 25.36 4.08 -32.85
CA ALA A 941 25.86 4.96 -33.90
C ALA A 941 26.64 6.16 -33.33
N LEU A 942 27.98 6.08 -33.39
CA LEU A 942 28.86 7.24 -33.19
C LEU A 942 28.78 8.20 -34.41
N TRP A 943 27.64 8.88 -34.51
CA TRP A 943 27.39 10.07 -35.33
C TRP A 943 27.72 9.94 -36.82
N GLU A 944 26.95 9.09 -37.51
CA GLU A 944 26.60 9.38 -38.91
C GLU A 944 25.33 10.24 -38.95
N PRO A 945 25.17 11.15 -39.94
CA PRO A 945 23.92 11.89 -40.09
C PRO A 945 22.75 10.91 -40.27
N VAL A 946 21.72 11.07 -39.44
CA VAL A 946 20.50 10.26 -39.45
C VAL A 946 20.04 10.09 -40.89
N HIS A 947 20.07 8.87 -41.41
CA HIS A 947 19.95 8.64 -42.84
C HIS A 947 18.65 9.24 -43.36
N SER A 948 18.73 10.25 -44.22
CA SER A 948 17.57 11.06 -44.63
C SER A 948 16.31 10.23 -44.93
N GLY A 949 15.18 10.64 -44.35
CA GLY A 949 13.91 9.91 -44.43
C GLY A 949 13.63 8.90 -43.32
N CYS A 950 14.38 8.88 -42.21
CA CYS A 950 14.00 8.13 -41.00
C CYS A 950 12.70 8.70 -40.41
N VAL A 951 11.76 7.82 -40.02
CA VAL A 951 10.45 8.23 -39.46
C VAL A 951 10.27 7.75 -38.03
N VAL A 952 10.81 6.57 -37.72
CA VAL A 952 10.92 6.04 -36.35
C VAL A 952 12.40 5.99 -36.00
N VAL A 953 12.77 6.49 -34.83
CA VAL A 953 14.13 6.40 -34.29
C VAL A 953 14.12 5.55 -33.03
N LEU A 954 15.10 4.65 -32.91
CA LEU A 954 15.42 3.94 -31.67
C LEU A 954 16.74 4.49 -31.11
N GLY A 955 16.75 4.77 -29.81
CA GLY A 955 17.87 5.42 -29.12
C GLY A 955 17.73 6.94 -29.07
N ASP A 956 18.59 7.56 -28.25
CA ASP A 956 18.51 8.98 -27.94
C ASP A 956 19.06 9.86 -29.07
N ILE A 957 18.47 11.04 -29.24
CA ILE A 957 18.92 12.07 -30.19
C ILE A 957 19.52 13.23 -29.40
N LEU A 958 20.83 13.40 -29.51
CA LEU A 958 21.58 14.50 -28.88
C LEU A 958 22.05 15.52 -29.93
N ILE A 959 21.48 16.72 -29.88
CA ILE A 959 21.79 17.84 -30.76
C ILE A 959 22.65 18.85 -29.98
N LEU A 960 23.84 19.13 -30.53
CA LEU A 960 24.92 19.93 -29.96
C LEU A 960 25.47 20.88 -31.04
N PRO A 961 26.18 21.96 -30.68
CA PRO A 961 26.72 22.92 -31.67
C PRO A 961 27.68 22.29 -32.70
N GLU A 962 28.28 21.13 -32.42
CA GLU A 962 29.07 20.38 -33.40
C GLU A 962 28.25 19.55 -34.42
N ASN A 963 26.92 19.40 -34.26
CA ASN A 963 26.04 18.67 -35.18
C ASN A 963 24.75 19.40 -35.59
N GLU A 964 24.51 20.62 -35.12
CA GLU A 964 23.29 21.41 -35.42
C GLU A 964 23.04 21.63 -36.92
N ASP A 965 24.09 21.67 -37.75
CA ASP A 965 23.99 21.71 -39.22
C ASP A 965 23.19 20.53 -39.83
N TYR A 966 23.02 19.42 -39.10
CA TYR A 966 22.36 18.20 -39.57
C TYR A 966 20.89 18.06 -39.15
N VAL A 967 20.30 19.02 -38.42
CA VAL A 967 18.92 18.88 -37.89
C VAL A 967 17.85 18.69 -38.97
N GLY A 968 18.09 19.16 -40.20
CA GLY A 968 17.22 18.90 -41.36
C GLY A 968 17.07 17.40 -41.71
N SER A 969 17.94 16.52 -41.20
CA SER A 969 17.78 15.07 -41.32
C SER A 969 16.63 14.51 -40.45
N LEU A 970 16.21 15.25 -39.43
CA LEU A 970 15.13 14.90 -38.51
C LEU A 970 13.74 15.33 -39.00
N GLU A 971 13.64 16.11 -40.10
CA GLU A 971 12.38 16.62 -40.65
C GLU A 971 11.33 15.53 -40.91
N SER A 972 11.74 14.28 -41.16
CA SER A 972 10.82 13.16 -41.40
C SER A 972 10.45 12.34 -40.16
N VAL A 973 11.04 12.62 -39.00
CA VAL A 973 10.83 11.84 -37.77
C VAL A 973 9.46 12.15 -37.17
N GLU A 974 8.69 11.09 -36.90
CA GLU A 974 7.39 11.14 -36.20
C GLU A 974 7.48 10.59 -34.77
N THR A 975 8.38 9.62 -34.52
CA THR A 975 8.48 8.90 -33.24
C THR A 975 9.94 8.69 -32.85
N ILE A 976 10.27 8.96 -31.59
CA ILE A 976 11.56 8.64 -30.96
C ILE A 976 11.30 7.68 -29.80
N PHE A 977 11.90 6.49 -29.85
CA PHE A 977 11.96 5.51 -28.75
C PHE A 977 13.28 5.72 -27.99
N GLY A 978 13.26 6.70 -27.11
CA GLY A 978 14.42 7.34 -26.49
C GLY A 978 14.10 8.80 -26.17
N SER A 979 15.12 9.55 -25.75
CA SER A 979 15.06 10.97 -25.40
C SER A 979 15.51 11.88 -26.54
N LEU A 980 15.03 13.13 -26.56
CA LEU A 980 15.48 14.19 -27.47
C LEU A 980 16.09 15.34 -26.65
N ILE A 981 17.37 15.63 -26.91
CA ILE A 981 18.17 16.59 -26.15
C ILE A 981 18.73 17.65 -27.10
N LEU A 982 18.41 18.92 -26.84
CA LEU A 982 18.90 20.09 -27.57
C LEU A 982 19.71 20.99 -26.63
N PHE A 983 21.04 20.97 -26.75
CA PHE A 983 21.93 21.57 -25.75
C PHE A 983 22.97 22.51 -26.36
N ASN A 984 23.00 23.77 -25.88
CA ASN A 984 24.02 24.77 -26.21
C ASN A 984 24.19 25.06 -27.73
N THR A 985 23.10 24.99 -28.48
CA THR A 985 23.05 25.24 -29.94
C THR A 985 22.87 26.73 -30.28
N THR A 986 23.21 27.10 -31.51
CA THR A 986 22.96 28.43 -32.10
C THR A 986 21.63 28.52 -32.87
N LEU A 987 20.79 27.48 -32.76
CA LEU A 987 19.50 27.39 -33.44
C LEU A 987 18.51 28.44 -32.91
N ASN A 988 17.81 29.09 -33.83
CA ASN A 988 16.83 30.14 -33.53
C ASN A 988 15.41 29.61 -33.31
N ASP A 989 15.10 28.41 -33.82
CA ASP A 989 13.81 27.73 -33.68
C ASP A 989 13.93 26.19 -33.73
N THR A 990 12.84 25.51 -33.41
CA THR A 990 12.69 24.05 -33.47
C THR A 990 11.85 23.55 -34.66
N ASP A 991 11.68 24.34 -35.72
CA ASP A 991 10.68 24.06 -36.78
C ASP A 991 10.98 22.75 -37.55
N PHE A 992 12.24 22.30 -37.54
CA PHE A 992 12.65 20.99 -38.09
C PHE A 992 11.98 19.79 -37.39
N LEU A 993 11.48 19.96 -36.17
CA LEU A 993 10.68 18.95 -35.44
C LEU A 993 9.19 18.97 -35.84
N GLY A 994 8.79 19.70 -36.89
CA GLY A 994 7.40 19.88 -37.30
C GLY A 994 6.59 18.62 -37.66
N ASN A 995 7.23 17.44 -37.74
CA ASN A 995 6.57 16.15 -37.90
C ASN A 995 6.56 15.26 -36.65
N LEU A 996 7.32 15.62 -35.60
CA LEU A 996 7.46 14.84 -34.38
C LEU A 996 6.14 14.82 -33.58
N LYS A 997 5.73 13.62 -33.16
CA LYS A 997 4.49 13.37 -32.40
C LYS A 997 4.75 12.72 -31.05
N HIS A 998 5.70 11.78 -31.02
CA HIS A 998 5.89 10.87 -29.89
C HIS A 998 7.37 10.85 -29.48
N ILE A 999 7.62 11.05 -28.19
CA ILE A 999 8.96 10.92 -27.58
C ILE A 999 8.81 10.05 -26.34
N ILE A 1000 9.33 8.82 -26.41
CA ILE A 1000 8.96 7.74 -25.50
C ILE A 1000 10.24 7.14 -24.93
N SER A 1001 10.73 7.78 -23.88
CA SER A 1001 11.88 7.31 -23.13
C SER A 1001 11.41 6.33 -22.05
N LEU A 1002 12.08 5.19 -21.95
CA LEU A 1002 11.97 4.30 -20.79
C LEU A 1002 13.19 4.41 -19.87
N SER A 1003 14.20 5.18 -20.31
CA SER A 1003 15.41 5.43 -19.53
C SER A 1003 15.06 6.08 -18.22
N GLU A 1004 15.55 5.49 -17.14
CA GLU A 1004 15.35 6.02 -15.81
C GLU A 1004 15.97 7.43 -15.74
N ASP A 1005 15.12 8.40 -15.42
CA ASP A 1005 15.40 9.74 -14.91
C ASP A 1005 15.96 10.80 -15.85
N TYR A 1006 15.90 10.54 -17.15
CA TYR A 1006 16.03 11.62 -18.12
C TYR A 1006 14.62 11.99 -18.62
N PRO A 1007 14.22 13.27 -18.50
CA PRO A 1007 13.06 13.79 -19.21
C PRO A 1007 13.17 13.43 -20.69
N ALA A 1008 12.07 12.97 -21.27
CA ALA A 1008 12.05 12.58 -22.67
C ALA A 1008 12.38 13.74 -23.63
N LEU A 1009 12.08 15.00 -23.26
CA LEU A 1009 12.47 16.19 -24.01
C LEU A 1009 13.24 17.18 -23.13
N ILE A 1010 14.50 17.47 -23.51
CA ILE A 1010 15.37 18.43 -22.83
C ILE A 1010 15.81 19.49 -23.84
N ILE A 1011 15.55 20.76 -23.56
CA ILE A 1011 16.00 21.91 -24.35
C ILE A 1011 16.73 22.86 -23.39
N GLU A 1012 18.06 22.90 -23.42
CA GLU A 1012 18.82 23.70 -22.44
C GLU A 1012 20.00 24.49 -23.01
N ASN A 1013 20.26 25.66 -22.41
CA ASN A 1013 21.42 26.51 -22.70
C ASN A 1013 21.47 27.09 -24.15
N ASN A 1014 20.35 27.12 -24.87
CA ASN A 1014 20.29 27.65 -26.24
C ASN A 1014 19.95 29.16 -26.21
N GLU A 1015 20.98 30.02 -26.06
CA GLU A 1015 20.79 31.48 -25.87
C GLU A 1015 20.06 32.17 -27.05
N GLU A 1016 20.25 31.67 -28.28
CA GLU A 1016 19.66 32.24 -29.50
C GLU A 1016 18.26 31.67 -29.83
N LEU A 1017 17.75 30.71 -29.06
CA LEU A 1017 16.50 29.98 -29.36
C LEU A 1017 15.25 30.81 -29.02
N LEU A 1018 14.58 31.34 -30.05
CA LEU A 1018 13.44 32.27 -29.91
C LEU A 1018 12.06 31.59 -29.98
N ASN A 1019 12.00 30.35 -30.46
CA ASN A 1019 10.77 29.57 -30.66
C ASN A 1019 11.04 28.08 -30.36
N VAL A 1020 10.19 27.47 -29.52
CA VAL A 1020 10.27 26.04 -29.13
C VAL A 1020 9.02 25.24 -29.51
N THR A 1021 8.27 25.73 -30.50
CA THR A 1021 7.00 25.11 -30.92
C THR A 1021 7.23 23.77 -31.62
N ILE A 1022 6.63 22.70 -31.11
CA ILE A 1022 6.58 21.38 -31.77
C ILE A 1022 5.11 21.07 -32.13
N PRO A 1023 4.63 21.48 -33.32
CA PRO A 1023 3.19 21.66 -33.58
C PRO A 1023 2.37 20.37 -33.66
N LYS A 1024 3.01 19.21 -33.82
CA LYS A 1024 2.37 17.89 -33.92
C LYS A 1024 2.64 16.98 -32.73
N LEU A 1025 3.27 17.49 -31.67
CA LEU A 1025 3.48 16.72 -30.45
C LEU A 1025 2.13 16.23 -29.91
N GLN A 1026 2.09 14.98 -29.42
CA GLN A 1026 0.88 14.30 -28.95
C GLN A 1026 1.12 13.48 -27.67
N LYS A 1027 2.28 12.83 -27.55
CA LYS A 1027 2.58 11.97 -26.39
C LYS A 1027 4.07 12.05 -26.05
N VAL A 1028 4.36 12.40 -24.80
CA VAL A 1028 5.72 12.40 -24.26
C VAL A 1028 5.71 11.59 -22.98
N LEU A 1029 6.57 10.58 -22.91
CA LEU A 1029 6.68 9.64 -21.79
C LEU A 1029 8.12 9.52 -21.34
N SER A 1030 8.33 9.66 -20.04
CA SER A 1030 9.54 9.25 -19.31
C SER A 1030 9.13 8.72 -17.92
N PRO A 1031 10.00 7.95 -17.24
CA PRO A 1031 9.81 7.58 -15.83
C PRO A 1031 9.80 8.79 -14.87
N THR A 1032 10.42 9.91 -15.25
CA THR A 1032 10.38 11.16 -14.48
C THR A 1032 8.97 11.75 -14.43
N PRO A 1033 8.59 12.43 -13.33
CA PRO A 1033 7.42 13.30 -13.34
C PRO A 1033 7.60 14.47 -14.34
N VAL A 1034 8.72 15.19 -14.29
CA VAL A 1034 8.97 16.26 -15.26
C VAL A 1034 9.50 15.63 -16.55
N SER A 1035 8.62 15.37 -17.52
CA SER A 1035 8.97 14.74 -18.80
C SER A 1035 9.52 15.71 -19.84
N ILE A 1036 9.29 17.02 -19.65
CA ILE A 1036 9.74 18.08 -20.57
C ILE A 1036 10.41 19.22 -19.79
N ILE A 1037 11.66 19.52 -20.14
CA ILE A 1037 12.46 20.60 -19.54
C ILE A 1037 12.94 21.60 -20.60
N VAL A 1038 12.75 22.88 -20.34
CA VAL A 1038 13.17 24.01 -21.20
C VAL A 1038 13.86 25.10 -20.35
N ASN A 1039 15.14 24.92 -19.99
CA ASN A 1039 15.85 25.82 -19.06
C ASN A 1039 17.00 26.62 -19.71
N ASN A 1040 17.26 27.82 -19.20
CA ASN A 1040 18.41 28.68 -19.56
C ASN A 1040 18.56 28.94 -21.07
N ASN A 1041 17.43 29.00 -21.77
CA ASN A 1041 17.35 29.37 -23.19
C ASN A 1041 17.11 30.88 -23.32
N SER A 1042 16.81 31.37 -24.53
CA SER A 1042 16.59 32.81 -24.74
C SER A 1042 15.53 33.40 -23.79
N PRO A 1043 15.81 34.52 -23.10
CA PRO A 1043 14.85 35.19 -22.21
C PRO A 1043 13.59 35.75 -22.89
N THR A 1044 13.43 35.54 -24.20
CA THR A 1044 12.19 35.79 -24.94
C THR A 1044 11.13 34.72 -24.69
N LEU A 1045 11.54 33.45 -24.45
CA LEU A 1045 10.62 32.35 -24.20
C LEU A 1045 9.82 32.58 -22.90
N MET A 1046 10.52 32.94 -21.82
CA MET A 1046 9.92 33.27 -20.51
C MET A 1046 9.01 34.50 -20.50
N LYS A 1047 9.01 35.32 -21.56
CA LYS A 1047 8.13 36.49 -21.70
C LYS A 1047 6.82 36.16 -22.42
N ASN A 1048 6.71 34.97 -23.02
CA ASN A 1048 5.52 34.54 -23.73
C ASN A 1048 5.07 33.15 -23.23
N PRO A 1049 4.15 33.10 -22.25
CA PRO A 1049 3.66 31.84 -21.67
C PRO A 1049 3.05 30.88 -22.70
N SER A 1050 2.64 31.38 -23.88
CA SER A 1050 2.09 30.54 -24.95
C SER A 1050 3.05 29.46 -25.45
N TYR A 1051 4.36 29.59 -25.21
CA TYR A 1051 5.33 28.53 -25.54
C TYR A 1051 5.28 27.37 -24.55
N CYS A 1052 5.07 27.63 -23.25
CA CYS A 1052 4.92 26.57 -22.24
C CYS A 1052 3.57 25.86 -22.42
N TYR A 1053 2.47 26.62 -22.44
CA TYR A 1053 1.13 26.09 -22.70
C TYR A 1053 1.05 25.38 -24.06
N GLY A 1054 1.69 25.93 -25.11
CA GLY A 1054 1.72 25.33 -26.45
C GLY A 1054 2.45 23.98 -26.56
N ILE A 1055 3.22 23.59 -25.54
CA ILE A 1055 3.80 22.24 -25.40
C ILE A 1055 2.95 21.40 -24.43
N ARG A 1056 2.60 21.93 -23.25
CA ARG A 1056 1.84 21.19 -22.24
C ARG A 1056 0.48 20.73 -22.75
N ASP A 1057 -0.31 21.65 -23.28
CA ASP A 1057 -1.68 21.43 -23.79
C ASP A 1057 -1.70 20.61 -25.10
N LYS A 1058 -0.55 20.04 -25.50
CA LYS A 1058 -0.39 19.04 -26.57
C LYS A 1058 -0.15 17.63 -26.05
N VAL A 1059 0.14 17.47 -24.76
CA VAL A 1059 0.53 16.21 -24.13
C VAL A 1059 -0.42 15.82 -22.99
N THR A 1060 -0.96 16.79 -22.25
CA THR A 1060 -1.92 16.57 -21.16
C THR A 1060 -2.85 17.78 -20.98
N ASP A 1061 -4.08 17.52 -20.54
CA ASP A 1061 -5.05 18.54 -20.11
C ASP A 1061 -5.07 18.73 -18.58
N SER A 1062 -4.39 17.86 -17.81
CA SER A 1062 -4.48 17.79 -16.34
C SER A 1062 -3.16 18.03 -15.60
N ASP A 1063 -2.02 17.58 -16.14
CA ASP A 1063 -0.76 17.52 -15.36
C ASP A 1063 0.08 18.77 -15.54
N THR A 1064 -0.13 19.75 -14.66
CA THR A 1064 0.59 21.03 -14.65
C THR A 1064 2.11 20.89 -14.50
N TRP A 1065 2.59 19.76 -13.96
CA TRP A 1065 3.99 19.49 -13.64
C TRP A 1065 4.80 18.83 -14.77
N ILE A 1066 4.17 18.39 -15.87
CA ILE A 1066 4.85 17.62 -16.94
C ILE A 1066 5.85 18.47 -17.75
N VAL A 1067 5.65 19.80 -17.79
CA VAL A 1067 6.52 20.77 -18.49
C VAL A 1067 7.09 21.77 -17.49
N LYS A 1068 8.39 22.03 -17.55
CA LYS A 1068 9.04 23.13 -16.83
C LYS A 1068 9.87 24.04 -17.72
N PHE A 1069 9.75 25.34 -17.48
CA PHE A 1069 10.51 26.41 -18.12
C PHE A 1069 11.22 27.23 -17.04
N ASP A 1070 12.56 27.25 -17.06
CA ASP A 1070 13.41 27.79 -15.96
C ASP A 1070 12.90 27.35 -14.56
N GLU A 1071 12.78 26.03 -14.38
CA GLU A 1071 12.28 25.34 -13.16
C GLU A 1071 10.80 25.58 -12.78
N LYS A 1072 10.06 26.43 -13.53
CA LYS A 1072 8.66 26.81 -13.25
C LYS A 1072 7.65 26.07 -14.12
N ASP A 1073 6.46 25.85 -13.58
CA ASP A 1073 5.28 25.45 -14.37
C ASP A 1073 4.75 26.61 -15.23
N CYS A 1074 3.83 26.31 -16.16
CA CYS A 1074 3.33 27.30 -17.11
C CYS A 1074 2.55 28.44 -16.43
N GLU A 1075 1.85 28.14 -15.34
CA GLU A 1075 1.15 29.10 -14.49
C GLU A 1075 2.12 30.11 -13.81
N ASP A 1076 3.26 29.65 -13.32
CA ASP A 1076 4.31 30.51 -12.73
C ASP A 1076 5.10 31.28 -13.80
N VAL A 1077 5.28 30.72 -15.01
CA VAL A 1077 5.76 31.47 -16.18
C VAL A 1077 4.80 32.61 -16.53
N GLU A 1078 3.48 32.36 -16.52
CA GLU A 1078 2.47 33.39 -16.76
C GLU A 1078 2.50 34.51 -15.71
N LYS A 1079 2.56 34.16 -14.42
CA LYS A 1079 2.70 35.13 -13.33
C LYS A 1079 3.99 35.97 -13.47
N ALA A 1080 5.10 35.33 -13.84
CA ALA A 1080 6.38 36.00 -14.06
C ALA A 1080 6.35 36.94 -15.27
N ALA A 1081 5.77 36.51 -16.40
CA ALA A 1081 5.58 37.35 -17.57
C ALA A 1081 4.73 38.58 -17.23
N ALA A 1082 3.59 38.39 -16.54
CA ALA A 1082 2.70 39.47 -16.12
C ALA A 1082 3.38 40.49 -15.17
N THR A 1083 4.26 40.05 -14.27
CA THR A 1083 5.00 40.97 -13.37
C THR A 1083 6.02 41.84 -14.12
N THR A 1084 6.61 41.35 -15.22
CA THR A 1084 7.51 42.17 -16.05
C THR A 1084 6.82 43.25 -16.90
N MET A 1085 5.48 43.22 -16.99
CA MET A 1085 4.68 44.17 -17.77
C MET A 1085 4.05 45.32 -16.95
N ALA A 1086 4.23 45.35 -15.62
CA ALA A 1086 3.68 46.40 -14.77
C ALA A 1086 4.47 47.73 -14.90
N PRO A 1087 3.83 48.87 -15.20
CA PRO A 1087 4.54 50.15 -15.39
C PRO A 1087 5.00 50.77 -14.06
N GLU A 1088 6.23 51.28 -14.05
CA GLU A 1088 6.85 51.93 -12.89
C GLU A 1088 6.05 53.16 -12.38
N LYS A 1089 5.94 53.29 -11.06
CA LYS A 1089 5.39 54.50 -10.41
C LYS A 1089 6.38 55.67 -10.52
N PRO A 1090 5.96 56.86 -11.03
CA PRO A 1090 6.81 58.04 -11.00
C PRO A 1090 6.94 58.62 -9.58
N SER A 1091 8.08 59.26 -9.31
CA SER A 1091 8.47 59.78 -8.01
C SER A 1091 7.84 61.14 -7.64
N ASN A 1092 7.73 61.36 -6.33
CA ASN A 1092 7.08 62.49 -5.64
C ASN A 1092 7.23 63.90 -6.24
N GLY A 1093 6.12 64.65 -6.26
CA GLY A 1093 6.09 66.11 -6.32
C GLY A 1093 4.72 66.65 -5.86
N GLY A 1094 4.67 67.37 -4.73
CA GLY A 1094 3.41 67.77 -4.09
C GLY A 1094 2.79 69.07 -4.61
N GLY A 1095 1.47 69.22 -4.45
CA GLY A 1095 0.74 70.45 -4.77
C GLY A 1095 -0.78 70.34 -4.65
N SER A 1096 -1.36 71.02 -3.67
CA SER A 1096 -2.79 71.04 -3.29
C SER A 1096 -3.78 71.42 -4.41
N ILE A 1097 -5.00 70.84 -4.39
CA ILE A 1097 -6.32 71.52 -4.27
C ILE A 1097 -7.49 70.53 -4.52
N ASN A 1098 -8.58 70.65 -3.74
CA ASN A 1098 -9.84 69.88 -3.87
C ASN A 1098 -10.81 70.48 -4.90
N LEU A 1099 -11.58 69.62 -5.60
CA LEU A 1099 -13.01 69.76 -6.02
C LEU A 1099 -13.39 68.44 -6.76
N ILE A 1100 -14.24 67.50 -6.28
CA ILE A 1100 -15.70 67.51 -5.98
C ILE A 1100 -16.61 67.10 -7.18
N PHE A 1101 -17.45 66.06 -6.96
CA PHE A 1101 -18.67 65.64 -7.72
C PHE A 1101 -18.48 65.07 -9.16
N VAL A 1102 -19.33 64.18 -9.75
CA VAL A 1102 -20.56 63.41 -9.37
C VAL A 1102 -20.72 62.27 -10.42
N LEU A 1103 -20.87 60.97 -10.05
CA LEU A 1103 -22.12 60.20 -9.83
C LEU A 1103 -22.86 59.69 -11.11
N ALA A 1104 -22.73 58.38 -11.37
CA ALA A 1104 -23.62 57.38 -12.04
C ALA A 1104 -24.37 57.64 -13.39
N PHE A 1105 -24.88 56.52 -13.93
CA PHE A 1105 -25.76 56.26 -15.11
C PHE A 1105 -25.06 55.85 -16.42
N VAL A 1106 -25.49 54.83 -17.20
CA VAL A 1106 -26.40 53.67 -16.93
C VAL A 1106 -26.32 52.64 -18.10
N LEU A 1107 -26.65 51.37 -17.82
CA LEU A 1107 -27.10 50.24 -18.68
C LEU A 1107 -26.75 50.12 -20.20
N CYS A 1108 -26.52 48.86 -20.58
CA CYS A 1108 -26.82 48.22 -21.88
C CYS A 1108 -26.08 48.68 -23.15
N LEU A 1109 -25.12 47.85 -23.57
CA LEU A 1109 -25.28 47.03 -24.78
C LEU A 1109 -24.71 45.63 -24.53
#